data_AF-A0A410G2K2-F1
#
_entry.id   AF-A0A410G2K2-F1
#
_cell.length_a   1.000
_cell.length_b   1.000
_cell.length_c   1.000
_cell.angle_alpha   90.00
_cell.angle_beta   90.00
_cell.angle_gamma   90.00
#
_symmetry.space_group_name_H-M   'P 1'
#
loop_
_entity.id
_entity.type
_entity.pdbx_description
1 polymer ?
#
loop_
_entity_poly.entity_id
_entity_poly.type
_entity_poly.pdbx_seq_one_letter_code
_entity_poly.pdbx_strand_id
1 'polypeptide(L)'
;MTKYILLAIWLFSFAASAQEKLEIIDLDEINNSISLKSQQGDYEGVLELLNKINKNDTTYAASLIRKSYHLLALKRHDNVIAVLDEGISMDIGDIKSSFYQNKGVSFTQQEKFDEAIAVLNEGLEIFPANPQILFNKAVALQGKGELREAVQILEQVITLSPFYARAYIQLGAIYNSQERSAQALMAYDLALLMDPDGEASFERLKAINNIFSSKNENKRTPGLVLSKDDEAFNDIDLIISNRIALNKEYKTGNAIDIPLTNQNHALLATLADFKGNGGFWSKKVVPFYQWIQDSKNFDAFTYTISYSIENEKYKKIVTKKTKEVENFLKEAIVNWINKTKADNKSLFSDKVIQYAYDGNSLVISGMGTEEAGIPVGEWIYFNQSGRIMAQGQYNKDGERTGNWKWYNENLKLKETANYKEGDLDGENHIYYPNGQLSLKGFYKKGELDGEFLYYNEKGALKQKKYFKNGELDGIYTSYFNVGEKIPEFIIPYKKGKIEKEAMEYYANGKVYSKSPVKDGKKHGTEKIFYANDKLSNEFTYVDGKLEGPFKSYYRNGEIYEMGTYKQDLFQGPYTIYYSDGTLQSEANYLDGFRDGSFTYYDYDGKKHYNYRYKKGDILDYRFYNKKGEIIKEGKRRGGEFYYNSFSPYGTLISEGLYDVSGGQKGEWKFYSPNGNLTSKGTFDKNLGQGTHISYYSDGTKEWEGNYRNDTLVGYSASYYKNGKINNQGGYKNGMKQGEWRFYYIDGSLKSINFFHKDKFHGEQEYFGVDGKLINTAQYKNDDVIYESFYDRSGNSHYQIEYKPSKKDTILVSKHYNGKENTTISYLHGIKHGEYKSYFFSGKLEAEGQYLDGSLHGAWTWYFENGKPRMKATYVLGKLDGEFTTYFKNGQIDDSTFYDSGDLMGTWKSYYEDGTLYTKTSYLSGEAHGRKEFFSPTGQLQLVRFYNHGTLIGYSYNDTNGDELPMIPIINETAKIIAYYDNGKISREFEYKNGETVGTYKTYYYNGQLKDEFVNVNGEYEGPKISYYANGNIEERLEYLMGELHGKSTKYYDNGTIKEETNYKNGIQTGNASSYDKTGKKTRSEDYFNGKIYAQQIF
;
A
#
# COMPACT_ATOMS: atom_id res chain seq x y z
N MET A 1 1.92 -42.40 -16.87
CA MET A 1 0.84 -42.89 -15.98
C MET A 1 1.36 -42.88 -14.54
N THR A 2 0.77 -42.02 -13.70
CA THR A 2 0.71 -42.11 -12.23
C THR A 2 2.02 -42.31 -11.44
N LYS A 3 2.81 -41.23 -11.21
CA LYS A 3 3.61 -41.07 -9.98
C LYS A 3 4.31 -39.71 -9.68
N TYR A 4 4.09 -38.64 -10.46
CA TYR A 4 4.75 -37.33 -10.20
C TYR A 4 3.82 -36.11 -10.20
N ILE A 5 2.52 -36.30 -9.98
CA ILE A 5 1.56 -35.20 -9.76
C ILE A 5 0.79 -35.52 -8.48
N LEU A 6 1.46 -35.34 -7.33
CA LEU A 6 0.85 -35.35 -5.98
C LEU A 6 1.82 -34.81 -4.90
N LEU A 7 2.89 -34.11 -5.29
CA LEU A 7 3.92 -33.62 -4.35
C LEU A 7 3.87 -32.09 -4.10
N ALA A 8 2.86 -31.38 -4.59
CA ALA A 8 2.69 -29.94 -4.37
C ALA A 8 1.44 -29.57 -3.53
N ILE A 9 0.64 -30.56 -3.08
CA ILE A 9 -0.58 -30.30 -2.27
C ILE A 9 -0.57 -31.11 -0.94
N TRP A 10 0.45 -31.92 -0.66
CA TRP A 10 0.50 -32.77 0.55
C TRP A 10 1.86 -32.69 1.29
N LEU A 11 2.38 -31.47 1.48
CA LEU A 11 3.50 -31.18 2.39
C LEU A 11 3.13 -30.26 3.57
N PHE A 12 1.84 -30.00 3.80
CA PHE A 12 1.35 -29.37 5.03
C PHE A 12 0.76 -30.43 5.98
N SER A 13 1.64 -31.27 6.52
CA SER A 13 1.29 -32.13 7.66
C SER A 13 2.43 -32.14 8.67
N PHE A 14 2.28 -31.33 9.72
CA PHE A 14 2.92 -31.44 11.03
C PHE A 14 4.43 -31.77 11.03
N ALA A 15 5.24 -30.90 10.43
CA ALA A 15 6.54 -30.62 11.01
C ALA A 15 6.31 -29.53 12.07
N ALA A 16 6.81 -29.71 13.30
CA ALA A 16 6.99 -28.60 14.22
C ALA A 16 7.82 -27.55 13.48
N SER A 17 7.17 -26.51 12.95
CA SER A 17 7.81 -25.52 12.08
C SER A 17 8.83 -24.79 12.94
N ALA A 18 10.11 -25.09 12.71
CA ALA A 18 11.15 -24.17 13.14
C ALA A 18 10.78 -22.80 12.52
N GLN A 19 10.73 -21.75 13.34
CA GLN A 19 10.47 -20.41 12.86
C GLN A 19 11.75 -19.94 12.14
N GLU A 20 11.91 -20.37 10.89
CA GLU A 20 13.06 -20.04 10.07
C GLU A 20 13.06 -18.53 9.77
N LYS A 21 14.27 -17.97 9.73
CA LYS A 21 14.49 -16.57 9.39
C LYS A 21 14.04 -16.32 7.95
N LEU A 22 13.12 -15.39 7.76
CA LEU A 22 12.58 -15.05 6.44
C LEU A 22 13.65 -14.41 5.53
N GLU A 23 13.75 -14.89 4.28
CA GLU A 23 14.54 -14.24 3.23
C GLU A 23 13.84 -12.93 2.83
N ILE A 24 14.51 -11.80 3.00
CA ILE A 24 13.97 -10.50 2.58
C ILE A 24 14.34 -10.25 1.13
N ILE A 25 13.33 -10.24 0.27
CA ILE A 25 13.49 -10.02 -1.16
C ILE A 25 13.65 -8.53 -1.44
N ASP A 26 14.82 -8.11 -1.91
CA ASP A 26 15.02 -6.79 -2.50
C ASP A 26 14.95 -6.87 -4.03
N LEU A 27 13.91 -6.24 -4.60
CA LEU A 27 13.69 -6.21 -6.04
C LEU A 27 14.82 -5.54 -6.80
N ASP A 28 15.53 -4.57 -6.20
CA ASP A 28 16.64 -3.90 -6.89
C ASP A 28 17.81 -4.87 -7.06
N GLU A 29 18.09 -5.70 -6.05
CA GLU A 29 19.10 -6.77 -6.11
C GLU A 29 18.69 -7.89 -7.07
N ILE A 30 17.40 -8.29 -7.08
CA ILE A 30 16.88 -9.26 -8.04
C ILE A 30 17.02 -8.74 -9.47
N ASN A 31 16.63 -7.49 -9.73
CA ASN A 31 16.70 -6.89 -11.06
C ASN A 31 18.13 -6.82 -11.59
N ASN A 32 19.08 -6.43 -10.74
CA ASN A 32 20.50 -6.42 -11.08
C ASN A 32 21.01 -7.84 -11.41
N SER A 33 20.60 -8.83 -10.63
CA SER A 33 21.00 -10.23 -10.82
C SER A 33 20.40 -10.84 -12.10
N ILE A 34 19.15 -10.51 -12.42
CA ILE A 34 18.49 -10.88 -13.69
C ILE A 34 19.26 -10.30 -14.87
N SER A 35 19.64 -9.02 -14.80
CA SER A 35 20.41 -8.37 -15.86
C SER A 35 21.74 -9.08 -16.12
N LEU A 36 22.48 -9.44 -15.07
CA LEU A 36 23.77 -10.12 -15.19
C LEU A 36 23.63 -11.52 -15.80
N LYS A 37 22.68 -12.34 -15.31
CA LYS A 37 22.45 -13.69 -15.84
C LYS A 37 21.95 -13.69 -17.29
N SER A 38 21.09 -12.72 -17.64
CA SER A 38 20.62 -12.56 -19.01
C SER A 38 21.78 -12.29 -19.98
N GLN A 39 22.78 -11.50 -19.58
CA GLN A 39 23.98 -11.25 -20.39
C GLN A 39 24.85 -12.51 -20.57
N GLN A 40 24.80 -13.43 -19.62
CA GLN A 40 25.52 -14.71 -19.67
C GLN A 40 24.77 -15.79 -20.45
N GLY A 41 23.54 -15.52 -20.92
CA GLY A 41 22.68 -16.51 -21.56
C GLY A 41 22.10 -17.55 -20.58
N ASP A 42 22.20 -17.32 -19.26
CA ASP A 42 21.66 -18.20 -18.23
C ASP A 42 20.15 -17.95 -18.04
N TYR A 43 19.36 -18.41 -19.00
CA TYR A 43 17.90 -18.21 -18.98
C TYR A 43 17.20 -18.99 -17.87
N GLU A 44 17.71 -20.15 -17.47
CA GLU A 44 17.14 -20.89 -16.33
C GLU A 44 17.35 -20.14 -15.02
N GLY A 45 18.56 -19.63 -14.76
CA GLY A 45 18.83 -18.83 -13.57
C GLY A 45 18.02 -17.52 -13.53
N VAL A 46 17.69 -16.94 -14.69
CA VAL A 46 16.74 -15.80 -14.75
C VAL A 46 15.32 -16.24 -14.34
N LEU A 47 14.85 -17.39 -14.83
CA LEU A 47 13.52 -17.91 -14.45
C LEU A 47 13.44 -18.22 -12.95
N GLU A 48 14.51 -18.74 -12.35
CA GLU A 48 14.61 -18.95 -10.89
C GLU A 48 14.45 -17.64 -10.11
N LEU A 49 15.15 -16.57 -10.53
CA LEU A 49 15.03 -15.25 -9.90
C LEU A 49 13.64 -14.63 -10.08
N LEU A 50 13.05 -14.74 -11.28
CA LEU A 50 11.70 -14.22 -11.55
C LEU A 50 10.63 -14.95 -10.73
N ASN A 51 10.82 -16.24 -10.44
CA ASN A 51 9.91 -17.02 -9.61
C ASN A 51 9.95 -16.63 -8.12
N LYS A 52 10.99 -15.90 -7.67
CA LYS A 52 11.01 -15.33 -6.31
C LYS A 52 10.06 -14.14 -6.15
N ILE A 53 9.69 -13.46 -7.23
CA ILE A 53 8.81 -12.29 -7.16
C ILE A 53 7.38 -12.78 -6.86
N ASN A 54 6.87 -12.38 -5.70
CA ASN A 54 5.54 -12.77 -5.23
C ASN A 54 4.44 -12.16 -6.13
N LYS A 55 3.33 -12.88 -6.35
CA LYS A 55 2.17 -12.41 -7.13
C LYS A 55 1.54 -11.12 -6.61
N ASN A 56 1.69 -10.87 -5.31
CA ASN A 56 1.21 -9.67 -4.65
C ASN A 56 2.15 -8.47 -4.89
N ASP A 57 3.29 -8.64 -5.57
CA ASP A 57 4.19 -7.53 -5.83
C ASP A 57 3.71 -6.66 -7.01
N THR A 58 3.84 -5.35 -6.88
CA THR A 58 3.49 -4.38 -7.94
C THR A 58 4.26 -4.60 -9.25
N THR A 59 5.42 -5.25 -9.20
CA THR A 59 6.25 -5.56 -10.37
C THR A 59 5.95 -6.93 -10.98
N TYR A 60 5.03 -7.71 -10.40
CA TYR A 60 4.73 -9.08 -10.84
C TYR A 60 4.31 -9.14 -12.31
N ALA A 61 3.44 -8.25 -12.77
CA ALA A 61 3.04 -8.20 -14.18
C ALA A 61 4.23 -7.99 -15.13
N ALA A 62 5.18 -7.12 -14.76
CA ALA A 62 6.41 -6.92 -15.53
C ALA A 62 7.32 -8.16 -15.48
N SER A 63 7.33 -8.89 -14.36
CA SER A 63 8.08 -10.13 -14.22
C SER A 63 7.52 -11.23 -15.13
N LEU A 64 6.20 -11.34 -15.29
CA LEU A 64 5.54 -12.27 -16.22
C LEU A 64 5.93 -11.99 -17.68
N ILE A 65 6.01 -10.73 -18.08
CA ILE A 65 6.50 -10.36 -19.42
C ILE A 65 7.93 -10.85 -19.62
N ARG A 66 8.83 -10.54 -18.68
CA ARG A 66 10.23 -11.00 -18.74
C ARG A 66 10.31 -12.53 -18.78
N LYS A 67 9.51 -13.21 -17.96
CA LYS A 67 9.40 -14.66 -17.92
C LYS A 67 8.97 -15.23 -19.28
N SER A 68 8.00 -14.60 -19.95
CA SER A 68 7.54 -15.03 -21.28
C SER A 68 8.65 -14.97 -22.35
N TYR A 69 9.49 -13.93 -22.35
CA TYR A 69 10.61 -13.83 -23.29
C TYR A 69 11.63 -14.96 -23.11
N HIS A 70 11.97 -15.28 -21.87
CA HIS A 70 12.95 -16.32 -21.56
C HIS A 70 12.39 -17.73 -21.83
N LEU A 71 11.12 -17.96 -21.53
CA LEU A 71 10.44 -19.21 -21.87
C LEU A 71 10.32 -19.42 -23.39
N LEU A 72 10.09 -18.34 -24.16
CA LEU A 72 10.11 -18.39 -25.63
C LEU A 72 11.49 -18.76 -26.16
N ALA A 73 12.57 -18.17 -25.60
CA ALA A 73 13.94 -18.51 -25.97
C ALA A 73 14.26 -20.00 -25.71
N LEU A 74 13.68 -20.58 -24.66
CA LEU A 74 13.79 -21.99 -24.31
C LEU A 74 12.77 -22.90 -25.04
N LYS A 75 11.92 -22.34 -25.93
CA LYS A 75 10.85 -23.06 -26.66
C LYS A 75 9.85 -23.80 -25.76
N ARG A 76 9.60 -23.30 -24.55
CA ARG A 76 8.64 -23.88 -23.57
C ARG A 76 7.23 -23.33 -23.79
N HIS A 77 6.64 -23.64 -24.94
CA HIS A 77 5.41 -22.99 -25.42
C HIS A 77 4.21 -23.07 -24.47
N ASP A 78 3.96 -24.21 -23.81
CA ASP A 78 2.84 -24.34 -22.87
C ASP A 78 2.98 -23.41 -21.66
N ASN A 79 4.19 -23.29 -21.11
CA ASN A 79 4.48 -22.38 -20.00
C ASN A 79 4.36 -20.91 -20.41
N VAL A 80 4.68 -20.57 -21.67
CA VAL A 80 4.53 -19.21 -22.20
C VAL A 80 3.06 -18.81 -22.19
N ILE A 81 2.16 -19.65 -22.73
CA ILE A 81 0.74 -19.32 -22.82
C ILE A 81 0.13 -19.11 -21.43
N ALA A 82 0.43 -19.99 -20.47
CA ALA A 82 -0.07 -19.86 -19.09
C ALA A 82 0.35 -18.53 -18.44
N VAL A 83 1.63 -18.14 -18.56
CA VAL A 83 2.16 -16.88 -18.03
C VAL A 83 1.51 -15.66 -18.69
N LEU A 84 1.22 -15.77 -20.00
CA LEU A 84 0.63 -14.66 -20.74
C LEU A 84 -0.87 -14.49 -20.44
N ASP A 85 -1.60 -15.61 -20.30
CA ASP A 85 -3.02 -15.61 -19.92
C ASP A 85 -3.23 -15.05 -18.52
N GLU A 86 -2.34 -15.39 -17.60
CA GLU A 86 -2.32 -14.81 -16.27
C GLU A 86 -2.23 -13.28 -16.35
N GLY A 87 -1.24 -12.74 -17.07
CA GLY A 87 -1.08 -11.28 -17.22
C GLY A 87 -2.25 -10.58 -17.94
N ILE A 88 -2.85 -11.22 -18.96
CA ILE A 88 -4.02 -10.68 -19.67
C ILE A 88 -5.22 -10.54 -18.74
N SER A 89 -5.39 -11.49 -17.80
CA SER A 89 -6.47 -11.47 -16.82
C SER A 89 -6.33 -10.35 -15.76
N MET A 90 -5.14 -9.77 -15.59
CA MET A 90 -4.88 -8.72 -14.60
C MET A 90 -5.36 -7.33 -15.07
N ASP A 91 -5.63 -6.44 -14.11
CA ASP A 91 -5.97 -5.02 -14.36
C ASP A 91 -4.69 -4.15 -14.33
N ILE A 92 -3.90 -4.22 -15.42
CA ILE A 92 -2.52 -3.70 -15.50
C ILE A 92 -2.29 -2.67 -16.63
N GLY A 93 -3.37 -2.05 -17.13
CA GLY A 93 -3.28 -0.96 -18.09
C GLY A 93 -2.54 -1.28 -19.39
N ASP A 94 -1.68 -0.36 -19.83
CA ASP A 94 -0.97 -0.43 -21.11
C ASP A 94 0.02 -1.59 -21.24
N ILE A 95 0.51 -2.09 -20.09
CA ILE A 95 1.42 -3.25 -20.03
C ILE A 95 0.76 -4.48 -20.67
N LYS A 96 -0.59 -4.54 -20.67
CA LYS A 96 -1.37 -5.60 -21.32
C LYS A 96 -1.04 -5.78 -22.81
N SER A 97 -0.66 -4.71 -23.52
CA SER A 97 -0.26 -4.78 -24.94
C SER A 97 0.88 -5.77 -25.18
N SER A 98 1.89 -5.80 -24.30
CA SER A 98 3.04 -6.71 -24.39
C SER A 98 2.64 -8.18 -24.28
N PHE A 99 1.59 -8.47 -23.50
CA PHE A 99 1.08 -9.83 -23.36
C PHE A 99 0.39 -10.33 -24.64
N TYR A 100 -0.46 -9.50 -25.26
CA TYR A 100 -1.05 -9.82 -26.56
C TYR A 100 0.01 -10.01 -27.65
N GLN A 101 1.02 -9.12 -27.67
CA GLN A 101 2.15 -9.23 -28.61
C GLN A 101 2.89 -10.56 -28.47
N ASN A 102 3.32 -10.89 -27.24
CA ASN A 102 4.09 -12.09 -26.97
C ASN A 102 3.25 -13.36 -27.19
N LYS A 103 1.95 -13.32 -26.91
CA LYS A 103 1.04 -14.47 -27.10
C LYS A 103 0.82 -14.74 -28.58
N GLY A 104 0.60 -13.69 -29.38
CA GLY A 104 0.52 -13.79 -30.84
C GLY A 104 1.82 -14.33 -31.47
N VAL A 105 2.99 -13.87 -31.01
CA VAL A 105 4.30 -14.39 -31.45
C VAL A 105 4.46 -15.86 -31.09
N SER A 106 4.09 -16.26 -29.87
CA SER A 106 4.17 -17.64 -29.41
C SER A 106 3.35 -18.59 -30.29
N PHE A 107 2.11 -18.21 -30.64
CA PHE A 107 1.27 -19.00 -31.53
C PHE A 107 1.80 -19.02 -32.96
N THR A 108 2.33 -17.90 -33.45
CA THR A 108 2.93 -17.82 -34.79
C THR A 108 4.14 -18.75 -34.92
N GLN A 109 5.00 -18.83 -33.89
CA GLN A 109 6.14 -19.78 -33.86
C GLN A 109 5.72 -21.24 -33.80
N GLN A 110 4.50 -21.52 -33.33
CA GLN A 110 3.89 -22.85 -33.32
C GLN A 110 3.06 -23.15 -34.58
N GLU A 111 3.07 -22.26 -35.57
CA GLU A 111 2.25 -22.35 -36.80
C GLU A 111 0.73 -22.36 -36.54
N LYS A 112 0.30 -21.89 -35.35
CA LYS A 112 -1.11 -21.73 -34.95
C LYS A 112 -1.62 -20.35 -35.35
N PHE A 113 -1.76 -20.13 -36.65
CA PHE A 113 -1.98 -18.77 -37.18
C PHE A 113 -3.35 -18.20 -36.84
N ASP A 114 -4.41 -19.02 -36.81
CA ASP A 114 -5.76 -18.56 -36.49
C ASP A 114 -5.86 -18.08 -35.03
N GLU A 115 -5.26 -18.82 -34.09
CA GLU A 115 -5.17 -18.43 -32.68
C GLU A 115 -4.31 -17.19 -32.48
N ALA A 116 -3.20 -17.05 -33.24
CA ALA A 116 -2.38 -15.85 -33.23
C ALA A 116 -3.20 -14.62 -33.67
N ILE A 117 -3.92 -14.71 -34.79
CA ILE A 117 -4.73 -13.62 -35.33
C ILE A 117 -5.87 -13.25 -34.36
N ALA A 118 -6.54 -14.24 -33.76
CA ALA A 118 -7.61 -14.01 -32.79
C ALA A 118 -7.13 -13.20 -31.58
N VAL A 119 -6.03 -13.63 -30.95
CA VAL A 119 -5.44 -12.93 -29.79
C VAL A 119 -4.95 -11.53 -30.15
N LEU A 120 -4.36 -11.36 -31.33
CA LEU A 120 -3.91 -10.04 -31.77
C LEU A 120 -5.10 -9.11 -32.06
N ASN A 121 -6.22 -9.63 -32.57
CA ASN A 121 -7.45 -8.84 -32.72
C ASN A 121 -8.00 -8.38 -31.37
N GLU A 122 -8.05 -9.25 -30.36
CA GLU A 122 -8.42 -8.86 -28.99
C GLU A 122 -7.53 -7.72 -28.46
N GLY A 123 -6.22 -7.81 -28.71
CA GLY A 123 -5.28 -6.73 -28.38
C GLY A 123 -5.58 -5.43 -29.12
N LEU A 124 -5.98 -5.48 -30.40
CA LEU A 124 -6.32 -4.30 -31.20
C LEU A 124 -7.65 -3.66 -30.83
N GLU A 125 -8.57 -4.37 -30.17
CA GLU A 125 -9.76 -3.74 -29.59
C GLU A 125 -9.38 -2.72 -28.50
N ILE A 126 -8.29 -3.00 -27.77
CA ILE A 126 -7.78 -2.13 -26.70
C ILE A 126 -6.74 -1.13 -27.22
N PHE A 127 -5.87 -1.58 -28.12
CA PHE A 127 -4.73 -0.85 -28.67
C PHE A 127 -4.82 -0.70 -30.21
N PRO A 128 -5.86 -0.04 -30.74
CA PRO A 128 -6.17 -0.04 -32.17
C PRO A 128 -5.09 0.55 -33.07
N ALA A 129 -4.22 1.40 -32.53
CA ALA A 129 -3.12 2.03 -33.26
C ALA A 129 -1.74 1.40 -32.95
N ASN A 130 -1.68 0.20 -32.35
CA ASN A 130 -0.41 -0.41 -31.96
C ASN A 130 0.33 -1.05 -33.16
N PRO A 131 1.49 -0.51 -33.58
CA PRO A 131 2.20 -1.01 -34.75
C PRO A 131 2.77 -2.42 -34.56
N GLN A 132 3.17 -2.79 -33.33
CA GLN A 132 3.75 -4.10 -33.05
C GLN A 132 2.70 -5.23 -33.12
N ILE A 133 1.49 -4.99 -32.59
CA ILE A 133 0.39 -5.95 -32.64
C ILE A 133 -0.07 -6.13 -34.10
N LEU A 134 -0.24 -5.04 -34.84
CA LEU A 134 -0.57 -5.09 -36.27
C LEU A 134 0.52 -5.82 -37.08
N PHE A 135 1.80 -5.52 -36.83
CA PHE A 135 2.90 -6.21 -37.49
C PHE A 135 2.89 -7.71 -37.21
N ASN A 136 2.73 -8.12 -35.95
CA ASN A 136 2.64 -9.54 -35.59
C ASN A 136 1.44 -10.20 -36.27
N LYS A 137 0.32 -9.47 -36.46
CA LYS A 137 -0.86 -9.98 -37.17
C LYS A 137 -0.56 -10.20 -38.65
N ALA A 138 0.13 -9.27 -39.29
CA ALA A 138 0.57 -9.43 -40.67
C ALA A 138 1.50 -10.64 -40.84
N VAL A 139 2.43 -10.87 -39.90
CA VAL A 139 3.31 -12.05 -39.93
C VAL A 139 2.50 -13.35 -39.79
N ALA A 140 1.52 -13.39 -38.90
CA ALA A 140 0.64 -14.55 -38.76
C ALA A 140 -0.21 -14.80 -40.01
N LEU A 141 -0.79 -13.74 -40.62
CA LEU A 141 -1.53 -13.82 -41.88
C LEU A 141 -0.66 -14.32 -43.03
N GLN A 142 0.59 -13.83 -43.12
CA GLN A 142 1.56 -14.29 -44.11
C GLN A 142 1.89 -15.78 -43.92
N GLY A 143 2.12 -16.23 -42.68
CA GLY A 143 2.35 -17.64 -42.36
C GLY A 143 1.15 -18.53 -42.72
N LYS A 144 -0.07 -18.01 -42.58
CA LYS A 144 -1.31 -18.66 -43.02
C LYS A 144 -1.50 -18.67 -44.55
N GLY A 145 -0.79 -17.81 -45.28
CA GLY A 145 -0.93 -17.63 -46.73
C GLY A 145 -1.94 -16.56 -47.17
N GLU A 146 -2.52 -15.80 -46.22
CA GLU A 146 -3.43 -14.68 -46.48
C GLU A 146 -2.63 -13.40 -46.84
N LEU A 147 -1.94 -13.47 -47.99
CA LEU A 147 -0.95 -12.46 -48.38
C LEU A 147 -1.55 -11.08 -48.65
N ARG A 148 -2.78 -11.00 -49.18
CA ARG A 148 -3.45 -9.73 -49.49
C ARG A 148 -3.77 -8.97 -48.21
N GLU A 149 -4.33 -9.67 -47.22
CA GLU A 149 -4.66 -9.16 -45.90
C GLU A 149 -3.38 -8.77 -45.15
N ALA A 150 -2.33 -9.59 -45.24
CA ALA A 150 -1.01 -9.27 -44.66
C ALA A 150 -0.44 -7.96 -45.24
N VAL A 151 -0.50 -7.76 -46.56
CA VAL A 151 -0.06 -6.53 -47.22
C VAL A 151 -0.86 -5.33 -46.75
N GLN A 152 -2.19 -5.41 -46.67
CA GLN A 152 -3.03 -4.32 -46.19
C GLN A 152 -2.69 -3.91 -44.74
N ILE A 153 -2.44 -4.89 -43.87
CA ILE A 153 -2.02 -4.61 -42.49
C ILE A 153 -0.61 -4.01 -42.45
N LEU A 154 0.34 -4.45 -43.28
CA LEU A 154 1.67 -3.85 -43.34
C LEU A 154 1.63 -2.40 -43.86
N GLU A 155 0.82 -2.11 -44.88
CA GLU A 155 0.54 -0.76 -45.36
C GLU A 155 -0.03 0.11 -44.21
N GLN A 156 -0.93 -0.45 -43.40
CA GLN A 156 -1.45 0.20 -42.20
C GLN A 156 -0.36 0.44 -41.15
N VAL A 157 0.50 -0.54 -40.85
CA VAL A 157 1.64 -0.37 -39.92
C VAL A 157 2.54 0.76 -40.37
N ILE A 158 2.91 0.80 -41.65
CA ILE A 158 3.73 1.86 -42.22
C ILE A 158 3.03 3.22 -42.11
N THR A 159 1.72 3.25 -42.30
CA THR A 159 0.95 4.50 -42.19
C THR A 159 0.87 4.98 -40.72
N LEU A 160 0.78 4.07 -39.74
CA LEU A 160 0.72 4.42 -38.31
C LEU A 160 2.11 4.67 -37.69
N SER A 161 3.14 4.01 -38.21
CA SER A 161 4.54 4.14 -37.80
C SER A 161 5.45 4.07 -39.03
N PRO A 162 5.67 5.22 -39.70
CA PRO A 162 6.41 5.29 -40.97
C PRO A 162 7.87 4.86 -40.90
N PHE A 163 8.41 4.68 -39.69
CA PHE A 163 9.79 4.31 -39.42
C PHE A 163 9.93 2.88 -38.90
N TYR A 164 8.83 2.10 -38.93
CA TYR A 164 8.82 0.72 -38.48
C TYR A 164 9.50 -0.19 -39.52
N ALA A 165 10.83 -0.19 -39.56
CA ALA A 165 11.67 -0.84 -40.59
C ALA A 165 11.29 -2.30 -40.85
N ARG A 166 10.88 -3.05 -39.81
CA ARG A 166 10.45 -4.45 -39.93
C ARG A 166 9.24 -4.63 -40.85
N ALA A 167 8.31 -3.68 -40.90
CA ALA A 167 7.14 -3.77 -41.79
C ALA A 167 7.55 -3.70 -43.25
N TYR A 168 8.50 -2.84 -43.59
CA TYR A 168 9.05 -2.74 -44.94
C TYR A 168 9.78 -4.01 -45.37
N ILE A 169 10.57 -4.62 -44.47
CA ILE A 169 11.25 -5.90 -44.76
C ILE A 169 10.22 -6.98 -45.10
N GLN A 170 9.16 -7.10 -44.29
CA GLN A 170 8.12 -8.11 -44.56
C GLN A 170 7.33 -7.81 -45.81
N LEU A 171 7.02 -6.54 -46.08
CA LEU A 171 6.35 -6.13 -47.32
C LEU A 171 7.21 -6.50 -48.53
N GLY A 172 8.51 -6.19 -48.49
CA GLY A 172 9.46 -6.54 -49.54
C GLY A 172 9.58 -8.05 -49.74
N ALA A 173 9.56 -8.83 -48.66
CA ALA A 173 9.60 -10.30 -48.72
C ALA A 173 8.36 -10.89 -49.41
N ILE A 174 7.16 -10.38 -49.08
CA ILE A 174 5.91 -10.81 -49.73
C ILE A 174 5.97 -10.48 -51.23
N TYR A 175 6.29 -9.25 -51.61
CA TYR A 175 6.38 -8.86 -53.02
C TYR A 175 7.47 -9.64 -53.79
N ASN A 176 8.62 -9.89 -53.16
CA ASN A 176 9.69 -10.70 -53.74
C ASN A 176 9.25 -12.16 -53.95
N SER A 177 8.54 -12.74 -52.99
CA SER A 177 7.96 -14.10 -53.10
C SER A 177 6.91 -14.22 -54.21
N GLN A 178 6.37 -13.09 -54.67
CA GLN A 178 5.39 -12.99 -55.74
C GLN A 178 5.99 -12.44 -57.03
N GLU A 179 7.33 -12.41 -57.19
CA GLU A 179 8.00 -11.94 -58.42
C GLU A 179 7.53 -10.53 -58.86
N ARG A 180 7.31 -9.66 -57.87
CA ARG A 180 6.95 -8.25 -58.03
C ARG A 180 8.14 -7.38 -57.61
N SER A 181 9.18 -7.43 -58.44
CA SER A 181 10.52 -6.94 -58.13
C SER A 181 10.60 -5.43 -57.88
N ALA A 182 9.78 -4.61 -58.53
CA ALA A 182 9.79 -3.16 -58.35
C ALA A 182 9.31 -2.75 -56.96
N GLN A 183 8.16 -3.28 -56.53
CA GLN A 183 7.59 -3.05 -55.20
C GLN A 183 8.48 -3.66 -54.11
N ALA A 184 9.04 -4.85 -54.36
CA ALA A 184 10.00 -5.47 -53.45
C ALA A 184 11.24 -4.58 -53.23
N LEU A 185 11.82 -4.04 -54.31
CA LEU A 185 13.00 -3.17 -54.26
C LEU A 185 12.71 -1.91 -53.45
N MET A 186 11.60 -1.21 -53.76
CA MET A 186 11.21 -0.01 -53.02
C MET A 186 10.96 -0.28 -51.52
N ALA A 187 10.32 -1.40 -51.17
CA ALA A 187 10.14 -1.77 -49.77
C ALA A 187 11.49 -1.97 -49.05
N TYR A 188 12.39 -2.74 -49.66
CA TYR A 188 13.69 -3.04 -49.07
C TYR A 188 14.59 -1.81 -48.93
N ASP A 189 14.58 -0.93 -49.91
CA ASP A 189 15.24 0.36 -49.86
C ASP A 189 14.72 1.23 -48.71
N LEU A 190 13.40 1.33 -48.54
CA LEU A 190 12.81 2.05 -47.41
C LEU A 190 13.22 1.41 -46.08
N ALA A 191 13.30 0.07 -46.00
CA ALA A 191 13.80 -0.61 -44.80
C ALA A 191 15.26 -0.26 -44.46
N LEU A 192 16.11 -0.02 -45.46
CA LEU A 192 17.50 0.44 -45.28
C LEU A 192 17.56 1.94 -44.96
N LEU A 193 16.63 2.73 -45.51
CA LEU A 193 16.52 4.15 -45.24
C LEU A 193 16.09 4.44 -43.79
N MET A 194 15.15 3.66 -43.24
CA MET A 194 14.62 3.87 -41.88
C MET A 194 15.58 3.40 -40.78
N ASP A 195 16.54 2.53 -41.11
CA ASP A 195 17.49 1.92 -40.16
C ASP A 195 18.87 1.71 -40.84
N PRO A 196 19.55 2.81 -41.24
CA PRO A 196 20.74 2.75 -42.09
C PRO A 196 22.00 2.28 -41.36
N ASP A 197 22.03 2.40 -40.02
CA ASP A 197 23.18 2.10 -39.17
C ASP A 197 22.88 1.19 -37.97
N GLY A 198 21.69 0.60 -37.89
CA GLY A 198 21.34 -0.35 -36.83
C GLY A 198 22.20 -1.61 -36.82
N GLU A 199 22.16 -2.36 -35.72
CA GLU A 199 23.00 -3.55 -35.49
C GLU A 199 22.95 -4.59 -36.63
N ALA A 200 21.78 -4.78 -37.24
CA ALA A 200 21.55 -5.72 -38.34
C ALA A 200 21.56 -5.07 -39.75
N SER A 201 21.92 -3.78 -39.85
CA SER A 201 21.82 -3.00 -41.10
C SER A 201 22.70 -3.55 -42.22
N PHE A 202 23.95 -3.95 -41.92
CA PHE A 202 24.87 -4.48 -42.93
C PHE A 202 24.40 -5.83 -43.51
N GLU A 203 24.02 -6.78 -42.65
CA GLU A 203 23.51 -8.08 -43.11
C GLU A 203 22.20 -7.90 -43.90
N ARG A 204 21.36 -6.93 -43.53
CA ARG A 204 20.18 -6.55 -44.31
C ARG A 204 20.56 -6.02 -45.70
N LEU A 205 21.48 -5.06 -45.78
CA LEU A 205 21.99 -4.49 -47.03
C LEU A 205 22.55 -5.58 -47.95
N LYS A 206 23.39 -6.46 -47.40
CA LYS A 206 24.01 -7.57 -48.11
C LYS A 206 22.96 -8.55 -48.65
N ALA A 207 21.97 -8.92 -47.84
CA ALA A 207 20.87 -9.78 -48.26
C ALA A 207 20.06 -9.14 -49.41
N ILE A 208 19.68 -7.87 -49.26
CA ILE A 208 18.94 -7.12 -50.28
C ILE A 208 19.75 -7.02 -51.58
N ASN A 209 21.03 -6.64 -51.51
CA ASN A 209 21.89 -6.57 -52.69
C ASN A 209 22.02 -7.93 -53.40
N ASN A 210 22.05 -9.04 -52.65
CA ASN A 210 22.09 -10.39 -53.23
C ASN A 210 20.77 -10.78 -53.91
N ILE A 211 19.63 -10.38 -53.36
CA ILE A 211 18.30 -10.59 -53.99
C ILE A 211 18.28 -9.96 -55.37
N PHE A 212 18.79 -8.73 -55.52
CA PHE A 212 18.75 -7.98 -56.78
C PHE A 212 19.97 -8.19 -57.71
N SER A 213 20.96 -8.97 -57.28
CA SER A 213 22.09 -9.39 -58.12
C SER A 213 21.82 -10.66 -58.91
N SER A 214 20.86 -11.47 -58.46
CA SER A 214 20.58 -12.82 -58.98
C SER A 214 19.15 -12.93 -59.53
N LYS A 215 18.81 -14.10 -60.09
CA LYS A 215 17.46 -14.36 -60.58
C LYS A 215 16.54 -14.70 -59.42
N ASN A 216 15.40 -14.02 -59.36
CA ASN A 216 14.31 -14.40 -58.47
C ASN A 216 13.69 -15.71 -58.99
N GLU A 217 13.81 -16.79 -58.21
CA GLU A 217 13.26 -18.10 -58.57
C GLU A 217 11.80 -18.30 -58.13
N ASN A 218 11.22 -17.32 -57.42
CA ASN A 218 9.82 -17.34 -57.07
C ASN A 218 8.91 -17.10 -58.29
N LYS A 219 7.61 -17.41 -58.16
CA LYS A 219 6.61 -17.18 -59.20
C LYS A 219 5.35 -16.55 -58.61
N ARG A 220 4.71 -15.68 -59.39
CA ARG A 220 3.37 -15.13 -59.08
C ARG A 220 2.36 -16.23 -58.86
N THR A 221 1.59 -16.15 -57.77
CA THR A 221 0.39 -16.96 -57.60
C THR A 221 -0.70 -16.46 -58.57
N PRO A 222 -1.25 -17.32 -59.46
CA PRO A 222 -2.25 -16.89 -60.43
C PRO A 222 -3.49 -16.26 -59.76
N GLY A 223 -3.90 -15.09 -60.26
CA GLY A 223 -5.09 -14.38 -59.77
C GLY A 223 -4.93 -13.65 -58.44
N LEU A 224 -3.76 -13.74 -57.78
CA LEU A 224 -3.50 -13.01 -56.54
C LEU A 224 -3.19 -11.53 -56.81
N VAL A 225 -4.06 -10.66 -56.31
CA VAL A 225 -3.89 -9.21 -56.31
C VAL A 225 -3.58 -8.75 -54.90
N LEU A 226 -2.35 -8.30 -54.66
CA LEU A 226 -1.89 -7.78 -53.38
C LEU A 226 -2.26 -6.30 -53.22
N SER A 227 -2.08 -5.51 -54.29
CA SER A 227 -2.40 -4.09 -54.32
C SER A 227 -3.10 -3.68 -55.60
N LYS A 228 -3.82 -2.56 -55.57
CA LYS A 228 -4.47 -1.98 -56.75
C LYS A 228 -3.46 -1.57 -57.83
N ASP A 229 -2.23 -1.27 -57.43
CA ASP A 229 -1.15 -0.82 -58.31
C ASP A 229 -0.40 -1.96 -58.99
N ASP A 230 -0.69 -3.21 -58.63
CA ASP A 230 0.08 -4.39 -59.02
C ASP A 230 0.28 -4.57 -60.53
N GLU A 231 -0.74 -4.28 -61.34
CA GLU A 231 -0.64 -4.39 -62.80
C GLU A 231 0.16 -3.25 -63.42
N ALA A 232 0.13 -2.07 -62.81
CA ALA A 232 0.85 -0.90 -63.32
C ALA A 232 2.37 -1.08 -63.27
N PHE A 233 2.88 -1.93 -62.38
CA PHE A 233 4.31 -2.22 -62.25
C PHE A 233 4.85 -3.28 -63.21
N ASN A 234 4.02 -3.95 -64.02
CA ASN A 234 4.44 -5.09 -64.84
C ASN A 234 5.65 -4.79 -65.75
N ASP A 235 5.68 -3.63 -66.39
CA ASP A 235 6.78 -3.23 -67.28
C ASP A 235 8.07 -2.95 -66.49
N ILE A 236 7.94 -2.32 -65.32
CA ILE A 236 9.07 -2.03 -64.43
C ILE A 236 9.62 -3.34 -63.85
N ASP A 237 8.74 -4.24 -63.42
CA ASP A 237 9.10 -5.58 -62.94
C ASP A 237 9.91 -6.34 -63.99
N LEU A 238 9.52 -6.25 -65.27
CA LEU A 238 10.27 -6.88 -66.37
C LEU A 238 11.68 -6.31 -66.50
N ILE A 239 11.85 -4.99 -66.38
CA ILE A 239 13.15 -4.31 -66.47
C ILE A 239 14.07 -4.74 -65.30
N ILE A 240 13.56 -4.67 -64.07
CA ILE A 240 14.32 -5.01 -62.86
C ILE A 240 14.66 -6.51 -62.83
N SER A 241 13.70 -7.38 -63.16
CA SER A 241 13.87 -8.84 -63.13
C SER A 241 14.78 -9.36 -64.24
N ASN A 242 14.83 -8.69 -65.40
CA ASN A 242 15.78 -8.99 -66.47
C ASN A 242 17.20 -8.47 -66.17
N ARG A 243 17.40 -7.72 -65.07
CA ARG A 243 18.72 -7.24 -64.61
C ARG A 243 19.46 -6.44 -65.70
N ILE A 244 18.73 -5.66 -66.49
CA ILE A 244 19.31 -4.85 -67.58
C ILE A 244 20.40 -3.91 -67.04
N ALA A 245 20.18 -3.38 -65.83
CA ALA A 245 21.11 -2.49 -65.13
C ALA A 245 22.41 -3.17 -64.66
N LEU A 246 22.50 -4.51 -64.70
CA LEU A 246 23.72 -5.25 -64.33
C LEU A 246 24.66 -5.48 -65.51
N ASN A 247 24.30 -5.01 -66.71
CA ASN A 247 25.21 -4.99 -67.84
C ASN A 247 26.44 -4.12 -67.51
N LYS A 248 27.64 -4.60 -67.85
CA LYS A 248 28.91 -3.87 -67.63
C LYS A 248 28.95 -2.49 -68.29
N GLU A 249 28.17 -2.28 -69.34
CA GLU A 249 28.05 -1.00 -70.05
C GLU A 249 27.09 -0.01 -69.37
N TYR A 250 26.23 -0.48 -68.46
CA TYR A 250 25.35 0.39 -67.70
C TYR A 250 26.16 1.22 -66.70
N LYS A 251 26.02 2.55 -66.75
CA LYS A 251 26.73 3.48 -65.87
C LYS A 251 25.74 4.39 -65.15
N THR A 252 25.77 4.34 -63.83
CA THR A 252 24.95 5.20 -62.95
C THR A 252 25.61 6.54 -62.64
N GLY A 253 26.93 6.65 -62.84
CA GLY A 253 27.71 7.82 -62.42
C GLY A 253 27.98 7.89 -60.91
N ASN A 254 27.42 6.97 -60.11
CA ASN A 254 27.61 6.93 -58.66
C ASN A 254 28.93 6.24 -58.27
N ALA A 255 29.52 6.65 -57.15
CA ALA A 255 30.77 6.09 -56.65
C ALA A 255 30.63 4.67 -56.04
N ILE A 256 29.42 4.27 -55.66
CA ILE A 256 29.05 2.95 -55.16
C ILE A 256 28.48 2.10 -56.30
N ASP A 257 29.33 1.31 -56.94
CA ASP A 257 28.92 0.42 -58.04
C ASP A 257 28.68 -1.01 -57.51
N ILE A 258 27.45 -1.25 -57.07
CA ILE A 258 26.94 -2.57 -56.65
C ILE A 258 25.59 -2.83 -57.34
N PRO A 259 25.16 -4.10 -57.45
CA PRO A 259 23.87 -4.45 -58.07
C PRO A 259 22.68 -3.64 -57.56
N LEU A 260 22.60 -3.41 -56.24
CA LEU A 260 21.53 -2.61 -55.63
C LEU A 260 21.49 -1.16 -56.17
N THR A 261 22.64 -0.48 -56.26
CA THR A 261 22.73 0.88 -56.82
C THR A 261 22.24 0.92 -58.27
N ASN A 262 22.69 -0.05 -59.08
CA ASN A 262 22.39 -0.07 -60.51
C ASN A 262 20.89 -0.31 -60.76
N GLN A 263 20.29 -1.21 -59.98
CA GLN A 263 18.87 -1.49 -60.03
C GLN A 263 18.03 -0.30 -59.55
N ASN A 264 18.46 0.40 -58.48
CA ASN A 264 17.78 1.61 -58.02
C ASN A 264 17.87 2.77 -59.01
N HIS A 265 18.99 2.90 -59.73
CA HIS A 265 19.09 3.88 -60.82
C HIS A 265 18.08 3.58 -61.94
N ALA A 266 17.95 2.31 -62.34
CA ALA A 266 16.98 1.89 -63.35
C ALA A 266 15.53 2.11 -62.86
N LEU A 267 15.24 1.72 -61.62
CA LEU A 267 13.94 1.91 -60.99
C LEU A 267 13.53 3.39 -61.01
N LEU A 268 14.38 4.29 -60.50
CA LEU A 268 14.09 5.73 -60.49
C LEU A 268 13.83 6.24 -61.92
N ALA A 269 14.70 5.92 -62.88
CA ALA A 269 14.50 6.32 -64.27
C ALA A 269 13.13 5.90 -64.84
N THR A 270 12.64 4.70 -64.47
CA THR A 270 11.33 4.20 -64.90
C THR A 270 10.14 4.77 -64.13
N LEU A 271 10.36 5.32 -62.93
CA LEU A 271 9.29 5.89 -62.08
C LEU A 271 8.96 7.35 -62.42
N ALA A 272 9.80 8.04 -63.19
CA ALA A 272 9.66 9.47 -63.51
C ALA A 272 8.24 9.85 -63.96
N ASP A 273 7.64 9.06 -64.86
CA ASP A 273 6.30 9.30 -65.42
C ASP A 273 5.23 8.30 -64.91
N PHE A 274 5.54 7.53 -63.86
CA PHE A 274 4.62 6.52 -63.32
C PHE A 274 3.43 7.16 -62.59
N LYS A 275 2.20 6.72 -62.90
CA LYS A 275 0.96 7.21 -62.26
C LYS A 275 0.22 6.17 -61.41
N GLY A 276 0.36 4.88 -61.71
CA GLY A 276 -0.32 3.78 -61.01
C GLY A 276 -1.85 3.86 -61.00
N ASN A 277 -2.49 3.17 -60.05
CA ASN A 277 -3.94 2.93 -60.00
C ASN A 277 -4.59 3.39 -58.66
N GLY A 278 -3.94 4.30 -57.92
CA GLY A 278 -4.47 4.87 -56.70
C GLY A 278 -4.43 3.95 -55.46
N GLY A 279 -3.58 2.92 -55.47
CA GLY A 279 -3.21 2.14 -54.28
C GLY A 279 -2.16 2.83 -53.41
N PHE A 280 -1.68 2.12 -52.38
CA PHE A 280 -0.67 2.63 -51.43
C PHE A 280 0.63 3.04 -52.15
N TRP A 281 1.08 2.24 -53.12
CA TRP A 281 2.33 2.49 -53.83
C TRP A 281 2.25 3.78 -54.65
N SER A 282 1.23 3.95 -55.49
CA SER A 282 1.09 5.14 -56.34
C SER A 282 0.73 6.40 -55.56
N LYS A 283 0.02 6.29 -54.44
CA LYS A 283 -0.34 7.43 -53.60
C LYS A 283 0.77 7.89 -52.65
N LYS A 284 1.62 6.98 -52.18
CA LYS A 284 2.57 7.25 -51.09
C LYS A 284 4.00 7.00 -51.49
N VAL A 285 4.32 5.76 -51.89
CA VAL A 285 5.70 5.33 -52.10
C VAL A 285 6.31 5.91 -53.36
N VAL A 286 5.69 5.74 -54.53
CA VAL A 286 6.23 6.24 -55.80
C VAL A 286 6.47 7.76 -55.77
N PRO A 287 5.55 8.60 -55.24
CA PRO A 287 5.82 10.01 -55.07
C PRO A 287 7.05 10.34 -54.20
N PHE A 288 7.47 9.45 -53.30
CA PHE A 288 8.71 9.61 -52.54
C PHE A 288 9.94 9.36 -53.41
N TYR A 289 9.92 8.32 -54.23
CA TYR A 289 10.99 8.02 -55.19
C TYR A 289 11.10 9.08 -56.30
N GLN A 290 9.98 9.57 -56.82
CA GLN A 290 9.95 10.69 -57.75
C GLN A 290 10.60 11.94 -57.13
N TRP A 291 10.31 12.24 -55.86
CA TRP A 291 10.97 13.35 -55.16
C TRP A 291 12.49 13.17 -55.05
N ILE A 292 12.99 11.95 -54.81
CA ILE A 292 14.44 11.66 -54.80
C ILE A 292 15.06 12.01 -56.15
N GLN A 293 14.40 11.60 -57.25
CA GLN A 293 14.85 11.86 -58.61
C GLN A 293 14.80 13.36 -58.97
N ASP A 294 13.67 14.01 -58.73
CA ASP A 294 13.43 15.42 -59.05
C ASP A 294 14.38 16.35 -58.28
N SER A 295 14.69 15.98 -57.04
CA SER A 295 15.64 16.70 -56.19
C SER A 295 17.10 16.38 -56.50
N LYS A 296 17.37 15.52 -57.49
CA LYS A 296 18.71 15.04 -57.87
C LYS A 296 19.48 14.41 -56.71
N ASN A 297 18.77 13.76 -55.79
CA ASN A 297 19.30 13.19 -54.56
C ASN A 297 19.69 11.71 -54.71
N PHE A 298 19.86 11.20 -55.93
CA PHE A 298 20.21 9.79 -56.17
C PHE A 298 21.50 9.36 -55.45
N ASP A 299 22.52 10.22 -55.45
CA ASP A 299 23.79 9.94 -54.79
C ASP A 299 23.63 9.85 -53.26
N ALA A 300 22.99 10.84 -52.66
CA ALA A 300 22.74 10.88 -51.23
C ALA A 300 21.85 9.71 -50.76
N PHE A 301 20.82 9.37 -51.55
CA PHE A 301 19.99 8.18 -51.33
C PHE A 301 20.82 6.90 -51.36
N THR A 302 21.68 6.73 -52.37
CA THR A 302 22.56 5.56 -52.50
C THR A 302 23.51 5.45 -51.31
N TYR A 303 24.16 6.55 -50.90
CA TYR A 303 25.05 6.55 -49.72
C TYR A 303 24.29 6.21 -48.44
N THR A 304 23.02 6.58 -48.33
CA THR A 304 22.19 6.32 -47.15
C THR A 304 21.78 4.85 -47.05
N ILE A 305 21.21 4.27 -48.10
CA ILE A 305 20.82 2.85 -48.09
C ILE A 305 22.02 1.90 -48.03
N SER A 306 23.21 2.39 -48.39
CA SER A 306 24.48 1.65 -48.28
C SER A 306 25.35 2.07 -47.10
N TYR A 307 24.81 2.81 -46.12
CA TYR A 307 25.60 3.39 -45.02
C TYR A 307 26.39 2.37 -44.21
N SER A 308 25.81 1.19 -43.99
CA SER A 308 26.40 0.06 -43.27
C SER A 308 27.37 -0.79 -44.10
N ILE A 309 27.72 -0.41 -45.34
CA ILE A 309 28.56 -1.22 -46.23
C ILE A 309 29.97 -1.47 -45.66
N GLU A 310 30.37 -2.74 -45.58
CA GLU A 310 31.70 -3.10 -45.05
C GLU A 310 32.80 -3.25 -46.10
N ASN A 311 32.46 -3.22 -47.39
CA ASN A 311 33.48 -3.28 -48.45
C ASN A 311 34.45 -2.08 -48.32
N GLU A 312 35.75 -2.35 -48.13
CA GLU A 312 36.76 -1.32 -47.85
C GLU A 312 36.81 -0.14 -48.85
N LYS A 313 36.57 -0.41 -50.14
CA LYS A 313 36.50 0.65 -51.17
C LYS A 313 35.31 1.56 -50.93
N TYR A 314 34.13 0.97 -50.73
CA TYR A 314 32.86 1.68 -50.62
C TYR A 314 32.63 2.29 -49.24
N LYS A 315 33.04 1.61 -48.17
CA LYS A 315 33.01 2.11 -46.79
C LYS A 315 33.71 3.46 -46.68
N LYS A 316 34.93 3.59 -47.23
CA LYS A 316 35.68 4.86 -47.26
C LYS A 316 34.95 5.98 -48.00
N ILE A 317 34.16 5.65 -49.02
CA ILE A 317 33.37 6.62 -49.78
C ILE A 317 32.20 7.07 -48.92
N VAL A 318 31.41 6.15 -48.39
CA VAL A 318 30.21 6.47 -47.60
C VAL A 318 30.56 7.21 -46.31
N THR A 319 31.64 6.82 -45.61
CA THR A 319 32.13 7.56 -44.42
C THR A 319 32.53 9.01 -44.75
N LYS A 320 33.08 9.29 -45.93
CA LYS A 320 33.35 10.67 -46.36
C LYS A 320 32.08 11.47 -46.68
N LYS A 321 30.97 10.76 -46.90
CA LYS A 321 29.67 11.32 -47.25
C LYS A 321 28.67 11.34 -46.09
N THR A 322 29.08 11.03 -44.86
CA THR A 322 28.19 11.02 -43.67
C THR A 322 27.36 12.30 -43.52
N LYS A 323 27.95 13.49 -43.72
CA LYS A 323 27.19 14.76 -43.64
C LYS A 323 26.12 14.89 -44.74
N GLU A 324 26.38 14.34 -45.91
CA GLU A 324 25.42 14.28 -47.02
C GLU A 324 24.27 13.33 -46.68
N VAL A 325 24.59 12.16 -46.09
CA VAL A 325 23.60 11.19 -45.56
C VAL A 325 22.74 11.81 -44.47
N GLU A 326 23.33 12.47 -43.47
CA GLU A 326 22.58 13.14 -42.39
C GLU A 326 21.63 14.22 -42.92
N ASN A 327 22.08 15.03 -43.89
CA ASN A 327 21.25 16.07 -44.49
C ASN A 327 20.10 15.47 -45.30
N PHE A 328 20.40 14.46 -46.12
CA PHE A 328 19.38 13.75 -46.89
C PHE A 328 18.35 13.06 -45.99
N LEU A 329 18.78 12.38 -44.92
CA LEU A 329 17.87 11.75 -43.96
C LEU A 329 16.91 12.76 -43.35
N LYS A 330 17.39 13.95 -42.94
CA LYS A 330 16.50 15.01 -42.41
C LYS A 330 15.41 15.41 -43.41
N GLU A 331 15.75 15.59 -44.67
CA GLU A 331 14.79 15.95 -45.72
C GLU A 331 13.87 14.77 -46.08
N ALA A 332 14.42 13.57 -46.19
CA ALA A 332 13.72 12.34 -46.53
C ALA A 332 12.68 11.96 -45.46
N ILE A 333 13.04 12.07 -44.18
CA ILE A 333 12.14 11.83 -43.04
C ILE A 333 10.93 12.76 -43.12
N VAL A 334 11.16 14.07 -43.30
CA VAL A 334 10.09 15.07 -43.40
C VAL A 334 9.21 14.82 -44.62
N ASN A 335 9.83 14.53 -45.76
CA ASN A 335 9.11 14.24 -47.01
C ASN A 335 8.25 12.99 -46.88
N TRP A 336 8.80 11.93 -46.28
CA TRP A 336 8.10 10.67 -46.06
C TRP A 336 6.91 10.84 -45.11
N ILE A 337 7.10 11.52 -43.98
CA ILE A 337 6.03 11.87 -43.03
C ILE A 337 4.90 12.65 -43.74
N ASN A 338 5.25 13.62 -44.59
CA ASN A 338 4.25 14.40 -45.31
C ASN A 338 3.42 13.57 -46.30
N LYS A 339 3.97 12.48 -46.83
CA LYS A 339 3.23 11.55 -47.70
C LYS A 339 2.37 10.62 -46.88
N THR A 340 2.92 10.00 -45.83
CA THR A 340 2.22 9.04 -45.00
C THR A 340 1.12 9.67 -44.14
N LYS A 341 1.23 10.95 -43.79
CA LYS A 341 0.20 11.64 -42.97
C LYS A 341 -1.13 11.90 -43.68
N ALA A 342 -1.14 12.07 -45.01
CA ALA A 342 -2.31 12.56 -45.74
C ALA A 342 -3.22 11.43 -46.26
N ASP A 343 -4.47 11.71 -46.62
CA ASP A 343 -5.36 10.83 -47.39
C ASP A 343 -5.55 9.40 -46.84
N ASN A 344 -5.58 9.23 -45.52
CA ASN A 344 -5.67 7.93 -44.87
C ASN A 344 -7.12 7.59 -44.51
N LYS A 345 -7.48 6.30 -44.56
CA LYS A 345 -8.77 5.85 -44.02
C LYS A 345 -8.73 5.86 -42.50
N SER A 346 -9.77 6.39 -41.87
CA SER A 346 -9.93 6.35 -40.40
C SER A 346 -9.91 4.92 -39.86
N LEU A 347 -9.32 4.72 -38.68
CA LEU A 347 -9.35 3.44 -37.98
C LEU A 347 -10.76 3.03 -37.52
N PHE A 348 -11.70 3.98 -37.39
CA PHE A 348 -13.02 3.75 -36.81
C PHE A 348 -14.18 4.10 -37.75
N SER A 349 -13.91 4.60 -38.95
CA SER A 349 -14.94 5.00 -39.92
C SER A 349 -14.43 4.95 -41.36
N ASP A 350 -15.32 5.15 -42.33
CA ASP A 350 -14.94 5.25 -43.75
C ASP A 350 -14.43 6.64 -44.16
N LYS A 351 -14.28 7.58 -43.21
CA LYS A 351 -13.79 8.93 -43.49
C LYS A 351 -12.31 8.91 -43.89
N VAL A 352 -11.94 9.80 -44.81
CA VAL A 352 -10.54 10.11 -45.14
C VAL A 352 -10.05 11.21 -44.20
N ILE A 353 -8.92 10.96 -43.53
CA ILE A 353 -8.36 11.81 -42.48
C ILE A 353 -6.83 11.91 -42.60
N GLN A 354 -6.26 12.87 -41.87
CA GLN A 354 -4.84 13.03 -41.68
C GLN A 354 -4.39 12.37 -40.36
N TYR A 355 -3.15 11.89 -40.33
CA TYR A 355 -2.48 11.37 -39.14
C TYR A 355 -1.45 12.37 -38.63
N ALA A 356 -1.42 12.58 -37.32
CA ALA A 356 -0.35 13.29 -36.64
C ALA A 356 0.59 12.26 -36.00
N TYR A 357 1.90 12.51 -36.05
CA TYR A 357 2.92 11.64 -35.47
C TYR A 357 3.59 12.33 -34.27
N ASP A 358 3.99 11.53 -33.30
CA ASP A 358 4.83 11.99 -32.19
C ASP A 358 6.26 12.22 -32.68
N GLY A 359 6.81 13.42 -32.46
CA GLY A 359 8.12 13.80 -32.99
C GLY A 359 9.31 13.00 -32.44
N ASN A 360 9.14 12.35 -31.27
CA ASN A 360 10.20 11.57 -30.63
C ASN A 360 10.10 10.07 -30.93
N SER A 361 8.90 9.51 -30.76
CA SER A 361 8.64 8.08 -30.92
C SER A 361 8.23 7.68 -32.34
N LEU A 362 7.92 8.66 -33.20
CA LEU A 362 7.59 8.48 -34.62
C LEU A 362 6.47 7.45 -34.87
N VAL A 363 5.57 7.31 -33.89
CA VAL A 363 4.29 6.62 -33.99
C VAL A 363 3.16 7.64 -34.03
N ILE A 364 1.99 7.22 -34.51
CA ILE A 364 0.80 8.07 -34.53
C ILE A 364 0.46 8.58 -33.12
N SER A 365 0.28 9.90 -33.01
CA SER A 365 -0.16 10.58 -31.80
C SER A 365 -1.63 11.02 -31.88
N GLY A 366 -2.15 11.19 -33.09
CA GLY A 366 -3.56 11.48 -33.30
C GLY A 366 -4.01 11.38 -34.75
N MET A 367 -5.30 11.48 -34.96
CA MET A 367 -5.90 11.46 -36.29
C MET A 367 -7.16 12.32 -36.34
N GLY A 368 -7.37 13.01 -37.45
CA GLY A 368 -8.50 13.90 -37.66
C GLY A 368 -8.38 14.64 -38.99
N THR A 369 -9.22 15.65 -39.20
CA THR A 369 -9.18 16.45 -40.43
C THR A 369 -8.35 17.72 -40.22
N GLU A 370 -7.51 18.07 -41.21
CA GLU A 370 -6.80 19.35 -41.27
C GLU A 370 -7.24 20.18 -42.49
N GLU A 371 -7.53 21.46 -42.27
CA GLU A 371 -7.77 22.46 -43.31
C GLU A 371 -6.68 23.54 -43.23
N ALA A 372 -5.89 23.71 -44.31
CA ALA A 372 -4.76 24.65 -44.34
C ALA A 372 -3.73 24.47 -43.18
N GLY A 373 -3.57 23.24 -42.68
CA GLY A 373 -2.68 22.92 -41.55
C GLY A 373 -3.30 23.18 -40.17
N ILE A 374 -4.58 23.54 -40.11
CA ILE A 374 -5.35 23.77 -38.89
C ILE A 374 -6.23 22.55 -38.62
N PRO A 375 -6.22 21.97 -37.41
CA PRO A 375 -7.08 20.85 -37.07
C PRO A 375 -8.55 21.30 -37.02
N VAL A 376 -9.44 20.57 -37.68
CA VAL A 376 -10.89 20.86 -37.71
C VAL A 376 -11.70 19.58 -37.48
N GLY A 377 -12.90 19.73 -36.91
CA GLY A 377 -13.82 18.62 -36.70
C GLY A 377 -13.30 17.60 -35.68
N GLU A 378 -13.62 16.32 -35.90
CA GLU A 378 -13.35 15.27 -34.92
C GLU A 378 -11.87 14.85 -34.92
N TRP A 379 -11.29 14.77 -33.73
CA TRP A 379 -9.93 14.29 -33.52
C TRP A 379 -9.87 13.22 -32.44
N ILE A 380 -9.04 12.19 -32.67
CA ILE A 380 -8.78 11.09 -31.73
C ILE A 380 -7.27 11.00 -31.52
N TYR A 381 -6.84 10.93 -30.26
CA TYR A 381 -5.44 10.89 -29.85
C TYR A 381 -5.09 9.55 -29.21
N PHE A 382 -3.84 9.12 -29.43
CA PHE A 382 -3.33 7.83 -28.98
C PHE A 382 -2.08 7.98 -28.11
N ASN A 383 -1.84 7.02 -27.21
CA ASN A 383 -0.56 6.90 -26.51
C ASN A 383 0.46 6.14 -27.38
N GLN A 384 1.69 6.01 -26.88
CA GLN A 384 2.76 5.26 -27.55
C GLN A 384 2.43 3.77 -27.76
N SER A 385 1.57 3.20 -26.91
CA SER A 385 1.08 1.82 -27.05
C SER A 385 -0.07 1.69 -28.04
N GLY A 386 -0.54 2.77 -28.67
CA GLY A 386 -1.66 2.76 -29.62
C GLY A 386 -3.06 2.71 -29.00
N ARG A 387 -3.18 2.93 -27.69
CA ARG A 387 -4.46 3.07 -26.96
C ARG A 387 -5.02 4.48 -27.16
N ILE A 388 -6.33 4.61 -27.28
CA ILE A 388 -7.01 5.91 -27.26
C ILE A 388 -6.77 6.61 -25.91
N MET A 389 -6.32 7.86 -25.95
CA MET A 389 -6.12 8.73 -24.78
C MET A 389 -7.18 9.82 -24.68
N ALA A 390 -7.59 10.38 -25.82
CA ALA A 390 -8.52 11.49 -25.86
C ALA A 390 -9.28 11.54 -27.19
N GLN A 391 -10.46 12.15 -27.17
CA GLN A 391 -11.18 12.52 -28.39
C GLN A 391 -12.02 13.78 -28.16
N GLY A 392 -12.21 14.56 -29.21
CA GLY A 392 -13.00 15.79 -29.15
C GLY A 392 -13.12 16.47 -30.50
N GLN A 393 -13.56 17.72 -30.48
CA GLN A 393 -13.85 18.50 -31.69
C GLN A 393 -13.03 19.81 -31.71
N TYR A 394 -12.61 20.20 -32.90
CA TYR A 394 -12.03 21.50 -33.21
C TYR A 394 -12.97 22.33 -34.09
N ASN A 395 -13.03 23.64 -33.84
CA ASN A 395 -13.69 24.61 -34.72
C ASN A 395 -12.83 24.90 -35.95
N LYS A 396 -13.28 25.83 -36.82
CA LYS A 396 -12.56 26.20 -38.05
C LYS A 396 -11.24 26.93 -37.81
N ASP A 397 -11.06 27.47 -36.62
CA ASP A 397 -9.88 28.24 -36.21
C ASP A 397 -8.84 27.37 -35.49
N GLY A 398 -9.10 26.05 -35.35
CA GLY A 398 -8.19 25.13 -34.66
C GLY A 398 -8.33 25.12 -33.15
N GLU A 399 -9.40 25.69 -32.62
CA GLU A 399 -9.67 25.76 -31.19
C GLU A 399 -10.61 24.65 -30.74
N ARG A 400 -10.40 24.13 -29.53
CA ARG A 400 -11.26 23.10 -28.96
C ARG A 400 -12.70 23.62 -28.83
N THR A 401 -13.66 22.78 -29.17
CA THR A 401 -15.09 23.07 -29.01
C THR A 401 -15.87 21.81 -28.65
N GLY A 402 -17.05 21.98 -28.05
CA GLY A 402 -17.92 20.88 -27.67
C GLY A 402 -17.36 19.99 -26.55
N ASN A 403 -17.84 18.75 -26.48
CA ASN A 403 -17.47 17.82 -25.41
C ASN A 403 -16.21 17.02 -25.77
N TRP A 404 -15.18 17.18 -24.96
CA TRP A 404 -13.95 16.42 -25.01
C TRP A 404 -13.96 15.30 -23.98
N LYS A 405 -13.39 14.15 -24.33
CA LYS A 405 -13.28 12.96 -23.48
C LYS A 405 -11.84 12.49 -23.39
N TRP A 406 -11.39 12.13 -22.19
CA TRP A 406 -10.09 11.49 -21.95
C TRP A 406 -10.29 10.14 -21.29
N TYR A 407 -9.37 9.21 -21.56
CA TYR A 407 -9.43 7.82 -21.10
C TYR A 407 -8.20 7.45 -20.28
N ASN A 408 -8.42 6.65 -19.24
CA ASN A 408 -7.35 6.08 -18.43
C ASN A 408 -6.74 4.83 -19.08
N GLU A 409 -5.85 4.16 -18.36
CA GLU A 409 -5.14 2.96 -18.84
C GLU A 409 -5.99 1.73 -19.08
N ASN A 410 -7.20 1.69 -18.51
CA ASN A 410 -8.15 0.59 -18.68
C ASN A 410 -9.31 1.00 -19.60
N LEU A 411 -9.10 2.01 -20.45
CA LEU A 411 -10.11 2.57 -21.38
C LEU A 411 -11.39 3.09 -20.71
N LYS A 412 -11.35 3.35 -19.40
CA LYS A 412 -12.44 4.00 -18.69
C LYS A 412 -12.30 5.52 -18.81
N LEU A 413 -13.44 6.20 -18.80
CA LEU A 413 -13.50 7.66 -18.83
C LEU A 413 -12.70 8.22 -17.65
N LYS A 414 -11.70 9.06 -17.95
CA LYS A 414 -10.89 9.80 -16.98
C LYS A 414 -11.43 11.20 -16.79
N GLU A 415 -11.85 11.85 -17.87
CA GLU A 415 -12.34 13.21 -17.85
C GLU A 415 -13.33 13.47 -18.99
N THR A 416 -14.32 14.32 -18.74
CA THR A 416 -15.14 14.97 -19.77
C THR A 416 -15.15 16.46 -19.54
N ALA A 417 -14.97 17.26 -20.58
CA ALA A 417 -14.93 18.71 -20.46
C ALA A 417 -15.62 19.36 -21.65
N ASN A 418 -16.39 20.42 -21.41
CA ASN A 418 -16.98 21.22 -22.48
C ASN A 418 -16.10 22.43 -22.79
N TYR A 419 -15.87 22.67 -24.08
CA TYR A 419 -15.09 23.80 -24.59
C TYR A 419 -15.92 24.67 -25.52
N LYS A 420 -15.58 25.96 -25.55
CA LYS A 420 -16.07 26.93 -26.52
C LYS A 420 -14.94 27.89 -26.87
N GLU A 421 -14.61 27.99 -28.16
CA GLU A 421 -13.57 28.91 -28.65
C GLU A 421 -12.23 28.71 -27.90
N GLY A 422 -11.85 27.44 -27.67
CA GLY A 422 -10.59 27.07 -27.01
C GLY A 422 -10.63 27.09 -25.49
N ASP A 423 -11.57 27.80 -24.88
CA ASP A 423 -11.71 27.89 -23.42
C ASP A 423 -12.64 26.82 -22.86
N LEU A 424 -12.37 26.39 -21.61
CA LEU A 424 -13.33 25.59 -20.85
C LEU A 424 -14.59 26.43 -20.58
N ASP A 425 -15.75 25.95 -21.04
CA ASP A 425 -17.03 26.62 -20.90
C ASP A 425 -18.15 25.57 -20.74
N GLY A 426 -18.67 25.46 -19.52
CA GLY A 426 -19.64 24.46 -19.11
C GLY A 426 -19.11 23.47 -18.06
N GLU A 427 -19.74 22.30 -17.98
CA GLU A 427 -19.38 21.28 -16.98
C GLU A 427 -18.07 20.55 -17.35
N ASN A 428 -17.26 20.29 -16.33
CA ASN A 428 -16.10 19.39 -16.35
C ASN A 428 -16.29 18.30 -15.30
N HIS A 429 -16.06 17.06 -15.68
CA HIS A 429 -16.13 15.90 -14.80
C HIS A 429 -14.84 15.11 -14.88
N ILE A 430 -14.22 14.81 -13.73
CA ILE A 430 -13.03 13.96 -13.64
C ILE A 430 -13.41 12.71 -12.84
N TYR A 431 -12.89 11.56 -13.24
CA TYR A 431 -13.23 10.24 -12.69
C TYR A 431 -11.99 9.51 -12.17
N TYR A 432 -12.18 8.74 -11.11
CA TYR A 432 -11.20 7.79 -10.60
C TYR A 432 -11.05 6.58 -11.53
N PRO A 433 -9.95 5.80 -11.42
CA PRO A 433 -9.76 4.58 -12.21
C PRO A 433 -10.87 3.53 -12.05
N ASN A 434 -11.55 3.52 -10.90
CA ASN A 434 -12.70 2.65 -10.64
C ASN A 434 -14.00 3.12 -11.33
N GLY A 435 -13.99 4.28 -12.01
CA GLY A 435 -15.10 4.86 -12.75
C GLY A 435 -15.99 5.81 -11.93
N GLN A 436 -15.70 6.01 -10.64
CA GLN A 436 -16.45 6.95 -9.81
C GLN A 436 -16.06 8.40 -10.10
N LEU A 437 -17.02 9.31 -10.00
CA LEU A 437 -16.79 10.74 -10.13
C LEU A 437 -15.85 11.19 -9.01
N SER A 438 -14.74 11.82 -9.36
CA SER A 438 -13.78 12.45 -8.45
C SER A 438 -14.06 13.94 -8.31
N LEU A 439 -14.39 14.61 -9.42
CA LEU A 439 -14.58 16.05 -9.45
C LEU A 439 -15.69 16.42 -10.42
N LYS A 440 -16.51 17.40 -10.04
CA LYS A 440 -17.42 18.13 -10.92
C LYS A 440 -17.22 19.63 -10.74
N GLY A 441 -16.94 20.35 -11.82
CA GLY A 441 -16.80 21.81 -11.80
C GLY A 441 -17.53 22.45 -12.97
N PHE A 442 -17.96 23.70 -12.80
CA PHE A 442 -18.49 24.52 -13.88
C PHE A 442 -17.53 25.66 -14.22
N TYR A 443 -17.27 25.83 -15.51
CA TYR A 443 -16.34 26.82 -16.03
C TYR A 443 -17.03 27.80 -16.98
N LYS A 444 -16.51 29.01 -17.06
CA LYS A 444 -16.92 30.04 -18.03
C LYS A 444 -15.68 30.81 -18.46
N LYS A 445 -15.39 30.83 -19.77
CA LYS A 445 -14.16 31.45 -20.32
C LYS A 445 -12.88 31.00 -19.60
N GLY A 446 -12.76 29.69 -19.35
CA GLY A 446 -11.58 29.10 -18.71
C GLY A 446 -11.52 29.21 -17.19
N GLU A 447 -12.36 30.02 -16.55
CA GLU A 447 -12.37 30.22 -15.10
C GLU A 447 -13.50 29.43 -14.43
N LEU A 448 -13.28 28.95 -13.20
CA LEU A 448 -14.35 28.37 -12.38
C LEU A 448 -15.42 29.43 -12.08
N ASP A 449 -16.67 29.14 -12.39
CA ASP A 449 -17.79 30.06 -12.21
C ASP A 449 -19.08 29.30 -11.87
N GLY A 450 -19.17 28.83 -10.62
CA GLY A 450 -20.31 28.06 -10.15
C GLY A 450 -19.95 27.03 -9.08
N GLU A 451 -20.73 25.96 -9.02
CA GLU A 451 -20.56 24.88 -8.05
C GLU A 451 -19.35 24.00 -8.42
N PHE A 452 -18.55 23.67 -7.40
CA PHE A 452 -17.45 22.75 -7.48
C PHE A 452 -17.61 21.66 -6.42
N LEU A 453 -17.60 20.40 -6.85
CA LEU A 453 -17.79 19.22 -6.02
C LEU A 453 -16.59 18.30 -6.17
N TYR A 454 -16.07 17.81 -5.04
CA TYR A 454 -15.00 16.81 -5.01
C TYR A 454 -15.43 15.63 -4.15
N TYR A 455 -15.20 14.42 -4.64
CA TYR A 455 -15.62 13.15 -4.07
C TYR A 455 -14.41 12.25 -3.81
N ASN A 456 -14.51 11.30 -2.88
CA ASN A 456 -13.50 10.26 -2.71
C ASN A 456 -13.72 9.03 -3.63
N GLU A 457 -12.77 8.09 -3.64
CA GLU A 457 -12.84 6.85 -4.45
C GLU A 457 -14.00 5.91 -4.09
N LYS A 458 -14.72 6.18 -3.00
CA LYS A 458 -15.90 5.41 -2.57
C LYS A 458 -17.22 6.14 -2.87
N GLY A 459 -17.15 7.36 -3.42
CA GLY A 459 -18.28 8.13 -3.94
C GLY A 459 -18.85 9.15 -2.97
N ALA A 460 -18.25 9.29 -1.77
CA ALA A 460 -18.67 10.27 -0.79
C ALA A 460 -18.24 11.68 -1.21
N LEU A 461 -19.14 12.66 -1.13
CA LEU A 461 -18.82 14.07 -1.35
C LEU A 461 -17.90 14.54 -0.21
N LYS A 462 -16.67 14.94 -0.54
CA LYS A 462 -15.66 15.42 0.41
C LYS A 462 -15.59 16.94 0.47
N GLN A 463 -15.83 17.64 -0.64
CA GLN A 463 -15.82 19.10 -0.67
C GLN A 463 -16.92 19.65 -1.56
N LYS A 464 -17.52 20.75 -1.11
CA LYS A 464 -18.45 21.57 -1.87
C LYS A 464 -18.04 23.04 -1.78
N LYS A 465 -17.76 23.65 -2.93
CA LYS A 465 -17.27 25.03 -3.07
C LYS A 465 -18.11 25.79 -4.10
N TYR A 466 -18.06 27.11 -4.02
CA TYR A 466 -18.67 28.01 -4.99
C TYR A 466 -17.66 29.04 -5.46
N PHE A 467 -17.58 29.22 -6.77
CA PHE A 467 -16.66 30.14 -7.43
C PHE A 467 -17.41 31.17 -8.25
N LYS A 468 -16.80 32.35 -8.41
CA LYS A 468 -17.23 33.39 -9.34
C LYS A 468 -15.99 34.04 -9.94
N ASN A 469 -15.85 33.99 -11.27
CA ASN A 469 -14.66 34.47 -11.99
C ASN A 469 -13.35 33.95 -11.37
N GLY A 470 -13.27 32.63 -11.13
CA GLY A 470 -12.09 31.96 -10.58
C GLY A 470 -11.86 32.14 -9.07
N GLU A 471 -12.54 33.07 -8.40
CA GLU A 471 -12.39 33.30 -6.96
C GLU A 471 -13.46 32.55 -6.16
N LEU A 472 -13.11 32.03 -4.99
CA LEU A 472 -14.09 31.50 -4.04
C LEU A 472 -15.03 32.63 -3.58
N ASP A 473 -16.32 32.47 -3.86
CA ASP A 473 -17.38 33.41 -3.48
C ASP A 473 -18.63 32.59 -3.11
N GLY A 474 -18.79 32.35 -1.80
CA GLY A 474 -19.83 31.47 -1.25
C GLY A 474 -19.31 30.60 -0.10
N ILE A 475 -20.09 29.57 0.26
CA ILE A 475 -19.75 28.66 1.36
C ILE A 475 -18.86 27.54 0.85
N TYR A 476 -17.70 27.36 1.48
CA TYR A 476 -16.90 26.14 1.36
C TYR A 476 -17.25 25.18 2.51
N THR A 477 -17.79 24.01 2.16
CA THR A 477 -18.00 22.91 3.09
C THR A 477 -17.07 21.74 2.79
N SER A 478 -16.35 21.24 3.78
CA SER A 478 -15.70 19.92 3.76
C SER A 478 -16.53 18.91 4.55
N TYR A 479 -16.43 17.63 4.21
CA TYR A 479 -17.18 16.55 4.86
C TYR A 479 -16.28 15.39 5.25
N PHE A 480 -16.71 14.62 6.27
CA PHE A 480 -16.07 13.38 6.70
C PHE A 480 -16.21 12.25 5.64
N ASN A 481 -15.69 11.04 5.92
CA ASN A 481 -15.54 10.00 4.90
C ASN A 481 -16.87 9.39 4.44
N VAL A 482 -17.91 9.48 5.27
CA VAL A 482 -19.29 9.14 4.89
C VAL A 482 -19.99 10.18 4.01
N GLY A 483 -19.40 11.37 3.84
CA GLY A 483 -19.89 12.43 2.95
C GLY A 483 -20.86 13.41 3.59
N GLU A 484 -21.78 13.94 2.79
CA GLU A 484 -22.59 15.14 3.07
C GLU A 484 -23.37 15.15 4.40
N LYS A 485 -23.62 13.98 4.99
CA LYS A 485 -24.30 13.83 6.29
C LYS A 485 -23.51 14.45 7.46
N ILE A 486 -22.18 14.57 7.35
CA ILE A 486 -21.32 15.02 8.44
C ILE A 486 -20.31 16.06 7.93
N PRO A 487 -20.58 17.37 8.10
CA PRO A 487 -19.62 18.41 7.75
C PRO A 487 -18.41 18.38 8.71
N GLU A 488 -17.23 18.54 8.14
CA GLU A 488 -15.94 18.68 8.84
C GLU A 488 -15.61 20.15 9.10
N PHE A 489 -15.91 21.04 8.14
CA PHE A 489 -15.86 22.48 8.35
C PHE A 489 -16.78 23.21 7.39
N ILE A 490 -17.18 24.41 7.79
CA ILE A 490 -18.06 25.30 7.01
C ILE A 490 -17.48 26.70 7.08
N ILE A 491 -16.96 27.21 5.97
CA ILE A 491 -16.24 28.49 5.93
C ILE A 491 -16.84 29.39 4.84
N PRO A 492 -17.35 30.58 5.19
CA PRO A 492 -17.84 31.54 4.22
C PRO A 492 -16.69 32.32 3.58
N TYR A 493 -16.66 32.35 2.24
CA TYR A 493 -15.71 33.12 1.45
C TYR A 493 -16.40 34.25 0.70
N LYS A 494 -15.70 35.39 0.60
CA LYS A 494 -16.03 36.50 -0.28
C LYS A 494 -14.78 36.96 -1.02
N LYS A 495 -14.81 36.93 -2.36
CA LYS A 495 -13.66 37.32 -3.20
C LYS A 495 -12.34 36.67 -2.75
N GLY A 496 -12.39 35.36 -2.54
CA GLY A 496 -11.25 34.55 -2.10
C GLY A 496 -10.82 34.72 -0.63
N LYS A 497 -11.50 35.55 0.18
CA LYS A 497 -11.13 35.80 1.57
C LYS A 497 -12.20 35.32 2.55
N ILE A 498 -11.76 34.82 3.69
CA ILE A 498 -12.61 34.53 4.85
C ILE A 498 -12.85 35.84 5.58
N GLU A 499 -14.11 36.19 5.88
CA GLU A 499 -14.45 37.51 6.42
C GLU A 499 -14.52 37.59 7.96
N LYS A 500 -14.75 36.47 8.67
CA LYS A 500 -15.03 36.49 10.11
C LYS A 500 -14.30 35.43 10.92
N GLU A 501 -14.72 34.17 10.79
CA GLU A 501 -14.25 33.06 11.61
C GLU A 501 -14.31 31.78 10.77
N ALA A 502 -13.33 30.90 10.97
CA ALA A 502 -13.35 29.53 10.46
C ALA A 502 -13.75 28.59 11.60
N MET A 503 -14.69 27.67 11.33
CA MET A 503 -15.17 26.67 12.28
C MET A 503 -14.96 25.26 11.72
N GLU A 504 -14.38 24.39 12.55
CA GLU A 504 -14.18 22.98 12.27
C GLU A 504 -14.93 22.13 13.31
N TYR A 505 -15.32 20.92 12.91
CA TYR A 505 -16.18 20.02 13.68
C TYR A 505 -15.60 18.62 13.76
N TYR A 506 -15.89 17.95 14.86
CA TYR A 506 -15.75 16.51 14.99
C TYR A 506 -16.86 15.77 14.21
N ALA A 507 -16.66 14.49 13.91
CA ALA A 507 -17.66 13.70 13.20
C ALA A 507 -18.99 13.54 13.96
N ASN A 508 -19.00 13.75 15.28
CA ASN A 508 -20.22 13.80 16.11
C ASN A 508 -20.93 15.16 16.09
N GLY A 509 -20.45 16.12 15.28
CA GLY A 509 -21.01 17.46 15.12
C GLY A 509 -20.59 18.49 16.18
N LYS A 510 -19.80 18.11 17.17
CA LYS A 510 -19.26 19.06 18.16
C LYS A 510 -18.16 19.91 17.55
N VAL A 511 -17.99 21.14 18.05
CA VAL A 511 -16.97 22.06 17.56
C VAL A 511 -15.59 21.54 17.94
N TYR A 512 -14.70 21.42 16.96
CA TYR A 512 -13.29 21.10 17.17
C TYR A 512 -12.46 22.37 17.33
N SER A 513 -12.67 23.38 16.48
CA SER A 513 -11.90 24.63 16.54
C SER A 513 -12.71 25.85 16.12
N LYS A 514 -12.31 27.01 16.65
CA LYS A 514 -12.80 28.34 16.29
C LYS A 514 -11.61 29.27 16.06
N SER A 515 -11.46 29.73 14.82
CA SER A 515 -10.29 30.52 14.40
C SER A 515 -10.75 31.89 13.89
N PRO A 516 -10.53 32.97 14.65
CA PRO A 516 -10.82 34.32 14.19
C PRO A 516 -9.93 34.71 13.01
N VAL A 517 -10.51 35.37 12.01
CA VAL A 517 -9.81 35.76 10.77
C VAL A 517 -9.96 37.26 10.51
N LYS A 518 -8.87 37.90 10.10
CA LYS A 518 -8.83 39.28 9.62
C LYS A 518 -8.06 39.34 8.31
N ASP A 519 -8.64 40.00 7.30
CA ASP A 519 -8.05 40.13 5.96
C ASP A 519 -7.64 38.79 5.31
N GLY A 520 -8.39 37.72 5.61
CA GLY A 520 -8.15 36.37 5.11
C GLY A 520 -7.05 35.58 5.85
N LYS A 521 -6.48 36.12 6.92
CA LYS A 521 -5.46 35.44 7.75
C LYS A 521 -5.93 35.27 9.20
N LYS A 522 -5.55 34.16 9.85
CA LYS A 522 -5.81 33.97 11.30
C LYS A 522 -5.27 35.18 12.07
N HIS A 523 -6.12 35.79 12.90
CA HIS A 523 -5.75 36.98 13.66
C HIS A 523 -6.62 37.05 14.91
N GLY A 524 -6.00 37.05 16.09
CA GLY A 524 -6.66 36.88 17.39
C GLY A 524 -6.41 35.50 17.99
N THR A 525 -7.17 35.15 19.03
CA THR A 525 -7.00 33.89 19.75
C THR A 525 -7.86 32.78 19.14
N GLU A 526 -7.20 31.79 18.55
CA GLU A 526 -7.81 30.53 18.14
C GLU A 526 -8.07 29.66 19.37
N LYS A 527 -9.22 28.97 19.39
CA LYS A 527 -9.60 28.01 20.43
C LYS A 527 -9.84 26.65 19.84
N ILE A 528 -9.18 25.63 20.37
CA ILE A 528 -9.38 24.22 20.02
C ILE A 528 -10.03 23.52 21.22
N PHE A 529 -10.99 22.65 20.96
CA PHE A 529 -11.82 21.99 21.96
C PHE A 529 -11.65 20.48 21.87
N TYR A 530 -11.80 19.79 23.00
CA TYR A 530 -11.98 18.36 23.06
C TYR A 530 -13.42 17.96 22.66
N ALA A 531 -13.63 16.68 22.34
CA ALA A 531 -14.97 16.14 22.03
C ALA A 531 -15.96 16.20 23.21
N ASN A 532 -15.51 16.54 24.42
CA ASN A 532 -16.36 16.81 25.59
C ASN A 532 -16.65 18.32 25.79
N ASP A 533 -16.39 19.15 24.77
CA ASP A 533 -16.60 20.60 24.71
C ASP A 533 -15.69 21.45 25.62
N LYS A 534 -14.75 20.82 26.34
CA LYS A 534 -13.72 21.55 27.11
C LYS A 534 -12.62 22.07 26.20
N LEU A 535 -12.02 23.18 26.60
CA LEU A 535 -10.90 23.80 25.90
C LEU A 535 -9.67 22.90 25.95
N SER A 536 -9.03 22.69 24.81
CA SER A 536 -7.79 21.93 24.64
C SER A 536 -6.61 22.88 24.42
N ASN A 537 -6.77 23.91 23.57
CA ASN A 537 -5.69 24.84 23.25
C ASN A 537 -6.19 26.25 23.00
N GLU A 538 -5.34 27.22 23.30
CA GLU A 538 -5.46 28.63 22.92
C GLU A 538 -4.16 29.10 22.26
N PHE A 539 -4.26 29.54 21.01
CA PHE A 539 -3.13 30.06 20.24
C PHE A 539 -3.41 31.49 19.81
N THR A 540 -2.44 32.39 20.01
CA THR A 540 -2.56 33.78 19.57
C THR A 540 -1.91 33.96 18.21
N TYR A 541 -2.69 34.45 17.25
CA TYR A 541 -2.23 34.75 15.90
C TYR A 541 -2.23 36.25 15.62
N VAL A 542 -1.20 36.72 14.92
CA VAL A 542 -1.16 38.05 14.28
C VAL A 542 -0.77 37.85 12.82
N ASP A 543 -1.68 38.22 11.93
CA ASP A 543 -1.51 38.15 10.47
C ASP A 543 -1.05 36.77 9.95
N GLY A 544 -1.63 35.72 10.52
CA GLY A 544 -1.41 34.33 10.15
C GLY A 544 -0.22 33.66 10.84
N LYS A 545 0.55 34.39 11.66
CA LYS A 545 1.69 33.84 12.42
C LYS A 545 1.36 33.72 13.89
N LEU A 546 1.90 32.71 14.56
CA LEU A 546 1.86 32.59 16.01
C LEU A 546 2.71 33.71 16.62
N GLU A 547 2.04 34.60 17.36
CA GLU A 547 2.63 35.79 17.96
C GLU A 547 1.89 36.10 19.27
N GLY A 548 2.57 35.93 20.40
CA GLY A 548 2.00 36.12 21.73
C GLY A 548 1.83 34.82 22.53
N PRO A 549 1.05 34.85 23.61
CA PRO A 549 0.92 33.73 24.53
C PRO A 549 0.15 32.57 23.89
N PHE A 550 0.51 31.35 24.29
CA PHE A 550 -0.29 30.16 24.02
C PHE A 550 -0.47 29.34 25.30
N LYS A 551 -1.56 28.57 25.36
CA LYS A 551 -1.85 27.62 26.44
C LYS A 551 -2.43 26.34 25.86
N SER A 552 -2.08 25.21 26.46
CA SER A 552 -2.79 23.95 26.28
C SER A 552 -3.31 23.46 27.63
N TYR A 553 -4.40 22.69 27.59
CA TYR A 553 -5.15 22.26 28.75
C TYR A 553 -5.32 20.75 28.71
N TYR A 554 -5.35 20.12 29.87
CA TYR A 554 -5.83 18.76 30.03
C TYR A 554 -7.36 18.70 29.90
N ARG A 555 -7.91 17.50 29.65
CA ARG A 555 -9.37 17.28 29.61
C ARG A 555 -10.08 17.53 30.93
N ASN A 556 -9.38 17.57 32.07
CA ASN A 556 -9.97 18.00 33.33
C ASN A 556 -10.16 19.54 33.38
N GLY A 557 -9.40 20.31 32.57
CA GLY A 557 -9.41 21.78 32.51
C GLY A 557 -8.16 22.44 33.08
N GLU A 558 -7.27 21.67 33.72
CA GLU A 558 -5.98 22.16 34.22
C GLU A 558 -5.03 22.49 33.05
N ILE A 559 -4.10 23.42 33.26
CA ILE A 559 -3.11 23.79 32.23
C ILE A 559 -2.13 22.63 32.06
N TYR A 560 -1.93 22.18 30.82
CA TYR A 560 -0.88 21.22 30.47
C TYR A 560 0.42 21.95 30.19
N GLU A 561 0.39 22.96 29.32
CA GLU A 561 1.58 23.75 29.03
C GLU A 561 1.25 25.20 28.67
N MET A 562 2.25 26.06 28.77
CA MET A 562 2.14 27.44 28.35
C MET A 562 3.50 28.04 27.96
N GLY A 563 3.46 29.04 27.09
CA GLY A 563 4.64 29.79 26.67
C GLY A 563 4.26 30.94 25.75
N THR A 564 5.25 31.43 25.01
CA THR A 564 5.07 32.55 24.06
C THR A 564 5.70 32.21 22.71
N TYR A 565 5.00 32.55 21.64
CA TYR A 565 5.53 32.54 20.29
C TYR A 565 5.91 33.95 19.84
N LYS A 566 6.95 34.04 19.03
CA LYS A 566 7.32 35.22 18.26
C LYS A 566 7.70 34.76 16.86
N GLN A 567 6.97 35.20 15.85
CA GLN A 567 7.16 34.80 14.45
C GLN A 567 7.25 33.27 14.26
N ASP A 568 6.27 32.53 14.81
CA ASP A 568 6.17 31.07 14.73
C ASP A 568 7.25 30.28 15.50
N LEU A 569 8.15 30.97 16.20
CA LEU A 569 9.20 30.36 17.02
C LEU A 569 8.92 30.55 18.51
N PHE A 570 9.20 29.53 19.32
CA PHE A 570 9.14 29.67 20.77
C PHE A 570 10.13 30.72 21.26
N GLN A 571 9.66 31.59 22.16
CA GLN A 571 10.42 32.70 22.70
C GLN A 571 10.15 32.87 24.20
N GLY A 572 11.22 32.95 24.98
CA GLY A 572 11.14 33.19 26.41
C GLY A 572 10.74 31.94 27.21
N PRO A 573 10.13 32.13 28.40
CA PRO A 573 9.77 31.04 29.31
C PRO A 573 8.75 30.08 28.71
N TYR A 574 8.95 28.80 29.00
CA TYR A 574 8.06 27.69 28.63
C TYR A 574 7.88 26.77 29.82
N THR A 575 6.64 26.42 30.13
CA THR A 575 6.30 25.62 31.32
C THR A 575 5.34 24.49 30.98
N ILE A 576 5.61 23.31 31.52
CA ILE A 576 4.74 22.12 31.44
C ILE A 576 4.35 21.70 32.86
N TYR A 577 3.10 21.28 33.04
CA TYR A 577 2.53 20.78 34.28
C TYR A 577 2.06 19.34 34.11
N TYR A 578 1.97 18.60 35.21
CA TYR A 578 1.26 17.33 35.31
C TYR A 578 -0.26 17.56 35.40
N SER A 579 -1.05 16.49 35.22
CA SER A 579 -2.53 16.58 35.21
C SER A 579 -3.16 17.01 36.55
N ASP A 580 -2.39 16.97 37.63
CA ASP A 580 -2.76 17.45 38.96
C ASP A 580 -2.34 18.92 39.23
N GLY A 581 -1.73 19.59 38.23
CA GLY A 581 -1.22 20.96 38.34
C GLY A 581 0.20 21.07 38.89
N THR A 582 0.84 19.95 39.27
CA THR A 582 2.24 19.95 39.72
C THR A 582 3.16 20.35 38.57
N LEU A 583 4.12 21.25 38.82
CA LEU A 583 5.09 21.68 37.82
C LEU A 583 5.94 20.49 37.34
N GLN A 584 5.95 20.22 36.03
CA GLN A 584 6.73 19.12 35.43
C GLN A 584 8.04 19.63 34.85
N SER A 585 8.02 20.74 34.10
CA SER A 585 9.25 21.30 33.56
C SER A 585 9.18 22.79 33.28
N GLU A 586 10.35 23.42 33.32
CA GLU A 586 10.54 24.81 32.96
C GLU A 586 11.74 24.92 32.01
N ALA A 587 11.56 25.64 30.91
CA ALA A 587 12.60 25.92 29.94
C ALA A 587 12.57 27.40 29.55
N ASN A 588 13.63 27.84 28.87
CA ASN A 588 13.64 29.11 28.18
C ASN A 588 14.06 28.88 26.72
N TYR A 589 13.41 29.58 25.80
CA TYR A 589 13.63 29.46 24.37
C TYR A 589 14.10 30.80 23.78
N LEU A 590 14.99 30.73 22.79
CA LEU A 590 15.43 31.85 21.97
C LEU A 590 15.44 31.40 20.52
N ASP A 591 14.66 32.07 19.67
CA ASP A 591 14.51 31.75 18.25
C ASP A 591 14.18 30.26 18.01
N GLY A 592 13.31 29.68 18.85
CA GLY A 592 12.88 28.28 18.75
C GLY A 592 13.84 27.24 19.34
N PHE A 593 15.06 27.64 19.74
CA PHE A 593 16.01 26.75 20.40
C PHE A 593 15.95 26.91 21.91
N ARG A 594 16.10 25.81 22.67
CA ARG A 594 16.33 25.89 24.11
C ARG A 594 17.60 26.69 24.37
N ASP A 595 17.49 27.74 25.19
CA ASP A 595 18.59 28.64 25.53
C ASP A 595 18.46 29.08 27.00
N GLY A 596 19.44 28.69 27.81
CA GLY A 596 19.38 28.84 29.27
C GLY A 596 19.07 27.53 29.99
N SER A 597 18.40 27.63 31.14
CA SER A 597 18.13 26.50 32.02
C SER A 597 16.90 25.71 31.56
N PHE A 598 17.01 24.38 31.51
CA PHE A 598 15.90 23.45 31.40
C PHE A 598 15.86 22.60 32.66
N THR A 599 14.79 22.69 33.44
CA THR A 599 14.63 21.92 34.68
C THR A 599 13.43 21.01 34.54
N TYR A 600 13.61 19.74 34.89
CA TYR A 600 12.54 18.76 34.98
C TYR A 600 12.35 18.38 36.45
N TYR A 601 11.09 18.33 36.86
CA TYR A 601 10.62 17.99 38.20
C TYR A 601 9.85 16.66 38.11
N ASP A 602 9.93 15.86 39.15
CA ASP A 602 9.12 14.65 39.27
C ASP A 602 7.70 14.97 39.79
N TYR A 603 6.85 13.94 39.89
CA TYR A 603 5.48 14.06 40.43
C TYR A 603 5.40 14.56 41.88
N ASP A 604 6.51 14.54 42.65
CA ASP A 604 6.54 15.12 44.00
C ASP A 604 6.95 16.61 43.98
N GLY A 605 7.09 17.21 42.78
CA GLY A 605 7.57 18.58 42.58
C GLY A 605 9.07 18.76 42.85
N LYS A 606 9.84 17.67 42.96
CA LYS A 606 11.28 17.73 43.23
C LYS A 606 12.06 17.70 41.94
N LYS A 607 13.14 18.48 41.86
CA LYS A 607 14.03 18.46 40.70
C LYS A 607 14.58 17.05 40.49
N HIS A 608 14.45 16.53 39.27
CA HIS A 608 15.06 15.26 38.87
C HIS A 608 16.30 15.53 38.03
N TYR A 609 16.22 16.44 37.05
CA TYR A 609 17.40 16.86 36.31
C TYR A 609 17.32 18.31 35.84
N ASN A 610 18.48 18.88 35.57
CA ASN A 610 18.64 20.21 35.03
C ASN A 610 19.71 20.20 33.95
N TYR A 611 19.42 20.82 32.82
CA TYR A 611 20.36 21.03 31.73
C TYR A 611 20.52 22.52 31.50
N ARG A 612 21.73 22.94 31.10
CA ARG A 612 21.96 24.29 30.61
C ARG A 612 22.27 24.25 29.14
N TYR A 613 21.46 24.94 28.34
CA TYR A 613 21.57 25.01 26.90
C TYR A 613 22.13 26.35 26.43
N LYS A 614 22.79 26.36 25.27
CA LYS A 614 23.06 27.56 24.48
C LYS A 614 22.68 27.26 23.03
N LYS A 615 21.63 27.89 22.51
CA LYS A 615 21.07 27.63 21.17
C LYS A 615 20.91 26.13 20.84
N GLY A 616 20.37 25.35 21.78
CA GLY A 616 20.14 23.90 21.62
C GLY A 616 21.32 23.00 22.02
N ASP A 617 22.54 23.53 22.15
CA ASP A 617 23.70 22.76 22.62
C ASP A 617 23.70 22.60 24.14
N ILE A 618 23.89 21.37 24.64
CA ILE A 618 24.08 21.11 26.08
C ILE A 618 25.46 21.62 26.52
N LEU A 619 25.48 22.55 27.48
CA LEU A 619 26.69 23.06 28.14
C LEU A 619 27.07 22.22 29.36
N ASP A 620 26.09 21.90 30.19
CA ASP A 620 26.20 21.03 31.35
C ASP A 620 24.84 20.45 31.73
N TYR A 621 24.89 19.40 32.53
CA TYR A 621 23.73 18.71 33.06
C TYR A 621 23.97 18.32 34.52
N ARG A 622 22.89 18.23 35.29
CA ARG A 622 22.85 17.76 36.68
C ARG A 622 21.66 16.84 36.86
N PHE A 623 21.86 15.73 37.55
CA PHE A 623 20.82 14.82 38.01
C PHE A 623 20.73 14.91 39.54
N TYR A 624 19.52 14.87 40.06
CA TYR A 624 19.20 14.98 41.47
C TYR A 624 18.43 13.74 41.92
N ASN A 625 18.64 13.32 43.17
CA ASN A 625 17.83 12.28 43.79
C ASN A 625 16.55 12.86 44.43
N LYS A 626 15.68 11.98 44.96
CA LYS A 626 14.48 12.36 45.73
C LYS A 626 14.72 13.23 46.98
N LYS A 627 15.97 13.42 47.43
CA LYS A 627 16.33 14.36 48.51
C LYS A 627 16.78 15.74 47.99
N GLY A 628 16.90 15.90 46.67
CA GLY A 628 17.43 17.11 46.04
C GLY A 628 18.96 17.16 45.98
N GLU A 629 19.66 16.08 46.32
CA GLU A 629 21.11 15.99 46.26
C GLU A 629 21.56 15.66 44.83
N ILE A 630 22.64 16.29 44.35
CA ILE A 630 23.21 16.01 43.03
C ILE A 630 23.86 14.62 43.05
N ILE A 631 23.35 13.71 42.21
CA ILE A 631 23.90 12.35 42.04
C ILE A 631 24.89 12.25 40.87
N LYS A 632 24.73 13.13 39.88
CA LYS A 632 25.65 13.23 38.74
C LYS A 632 25.60 14.63 38.18
N GLU A 633 26.75 15.20 37.87
CA GLU A 633 26.83 16.36 37.00
C GLU A 633 27.95 16.18 35.98
N GLY A 634 27.79 16.82 34.84
CA GLY A 634 28.75 16.78 33.75
C GLY A 634 28.74 18.10 33.00
N LYS A 635 29.93 18.56 32.58
CA LYS A 635 30.09 19.75 31.76
C LYS A 635 30.77 19.36 30.46
N ARG A 636 30.23 19.82 29.33
CA ARG A 636 30.85 19.63 28.02
C ARG A 636 32.16 20.43 27.98
N ARG A 637 33.29 19.75 27.76
CA ARG A 637 34.65 20.35 27.72
C ARG A 637 35.29 20.33 26.33
N GLY A 638 34.50 20.17 25.26
CA GLY A 638 35.02 19.87 23.93
C GLY A 638 35.62 18.46 23.85
N GLY A 639 35.54 17.81 22.69
CA GLY A 639 35.93 16.39 22.56
C GLY A 639 34.77 15.40 22.78
N GLU A 640 35.05 14.12 22.58
CA GLU A 640 34.10 13.03 22.86
C GLU A 640 33.93 12.89 24.38
N PHE A 641 32.72 12.61 24.86
CA PHE A 641 32.50 12.36 26.29
C PHE A 641 31.51 11.23 26.53
N TYR A 642 31.82 10.38 27.52
CA TYR A 642 30.93 9.32 27.94
C TYR A 642 29.83 9.89 28.83
N TYR A 643 28.57 9.61 28.49
CA TYR A 643 27.39 10.11 29.15
C TYR A 643 26.71 9.02 29.96
N ASN A 644 26.22 9.38 31.14
CA ASN A 644 25.40 8.53 32.00
C ASN A 644 24.22 9.36 32.50
N SER A 645 23.01 8.81 32.39
CA SER A 645 21.81 9.39 33.00
C SER A 645 21.27 8.48 34.11
N PHE A 646 20.56 9.07 35.06
CA PHE A 646 20.12 8.36 36.26
C PHE A 646 18.65 8.62 36.60
N SER A 647 17.98 7.62 37.16
CA SER A 647 16.64 7.76 37.76
C SER A 647 16.69 8.64 39.01
N PRO A 648 15.54 9.14 39.52
CA PRO A 648 15.48 9.87 40.80
C PRO A 648 15.97 9.05 42.01
N TYR A 649 16.13 7.74 41.85
CA TYR A 649 16.62 6.80 42.87
C TYR A 649 18.12 6.52 42.74
N GLY A 650 18.81 7.10 41.75
CA GLY A 650 20.24 6.91 41.54
C GLY A 650 20.62 5.71 40.68
N THR A 651 19.64 5.03 40.07
CA THR A 651 19.88 3.91 39.15
C THR A 651 20.29 4.43 37.77
N LEU A 652 21.28 3.82 37.12
CA LEU A 652 21.66 4.14 35.74
C LEU A 652 20.51 3.81 34.77
N ILE A 653 20.08 4.76 33.93
CA ILE A 653 18.99 4.57 32.96
C ILE A 653 19.40 4.75 31.49
N SER A 654 20.56 5.36 31.23
CA SER A 654 21.17 5.32 29.89
C SER A 654 22.66 5.55 29.96
N GLU A 655 23.40 4.98 29.00
CA GLU A 655 24.82 5.27 28.80
C GLU A 655 25.24 5.17 27.33
N GLY A 656 26.28 5.93 26.98
CA GLY A 656 26.90 5.88 25.65
C GLY A 656 27.84 7.05 25.41
N LEU A 657 28.42 7.11 24.22
CA LEU A 657 29.38 8.15 23.85
C LEU A 657 28.70 9.27 23.06
N TYR A 658 28.98 10.52 23.40
CA TYR A 658 28.76 11.66 22.53
C TYR A 658 30.05 12.03 21.79
N ASP A 659 29.93 12.35 20.51
CA ASP A 659 31.03 12.85 19.68
C ASP A 659 31.36 14.32 19.98
N VAL A 660 32.39 14.84 19.30
CA VAL A 660 32.87 16.23 19.46
C VAL A 660 31.81 17.29 19.14
N SER A 661 30.88 16.97 18.24
CA SER A 661 29.77 17.84 17.84
C SER A 661 28.57 17.74 18.78
N GLY A 662 28.58 16.78 19.72
CA GLY A 662 27.53 16.57 20.70
C GLY A 662 26.48 15.54 20.24
N GLY A 663 26.77 14.76 19.19
CA GLY A 663 25.88 13.71 18.71
C GLY A 663 26.23 12.32 19.24
N GLN A 664 25.23 11.46 19.44
CA GLN A 664 25.43 10.07 19.90
C GLN A 664 26.30 9.30 18.91
N LYS A 665 27.28 8.56 19.43
CA LYS A 665 28.24 7.76 18.69
C LYS A 665 28.45 6.40 19.36
N GLY A 666 28.67 5.36 18.57
CA GLY A 666 28.97 4.02 19.07
C GLY A 666 27.76 3.35 19.74
N GLU A 667 28.02 2.34 20.55
CA GLU A 667 26.97 1.61 21.26
C GLU A 667 26.36 2.47 22.38
N TRP A 668 25.03 2.53 22.39
CA TRP A 668 24.22 3.09 23.47
C TRP A 668 23.38 2.00 24.10
N LYS A 669 23.23 2.09 25.42
CA LYS A 669 22.40 1.19 26.23
C LYS A 669 21.40 2.00 27.04
N PHE A 670 20.19 1.49 27.12
CA PHE A 670 19.08 2.08 27.86
C PHE A 670 18.58 1.06 28.87
N TYR A 671 18.23 1.55 30.06
CA TYR A 671 17.82 0.72 31.18
C TYR A 671 16.52 1.25 31.79
N SER A 672 15.75 0.35 32.42
CA SER A 672 14.58 0.70 33.20
C SER A 672 14.97 1.51 34.45
N PRO A 673 14.02 2.19 35.12
CA PRO A 673 14.29 2.85 36.41
C PRO A 673 14.86 1.92 37.49
N ASN A 674 14.65 0.60 37.35
CA ASN A 674 15.17 -0.46 38.21
C ASN A 674 16.52 -1.05 37.74
N GLY A 675 17.05 -0.62 36.59
CA GLY A 675 18.38 -0.96 36.09
C GLY A 675 18.46 -2.13 35.11
N ASN A 676 17.32 -2.67 34.66
CA ASN A 676 17.31 -3.74 33.66
C ASN A 676 17.54 -3.17 32.25
N LEU A 677 18.37 -3.80 31.44
CA LEU A 677 18.61 -3.37 30.05
C LEU A 677 17.30 -3.48 29.25
N THR A 678 16.81 -2.37 28.71
CA THR A 678 15.57 -2.30 27.91
C THR A 678 15.87 -2.23 26.42
N SER A 679 16.98 -1.62 26.02
CA SER A 679 17.40 -1.61 24.62
C SER A 679 18.87 -1.27 24.44
N LYS A 680 19.41 -1.63 23.28
CA LYS A 680 20.74 -1.21 22.83
C LYS A 680 20.81 -1.04 21.31
N GLY A 681 21.72 -0.20 20.85
CA GLY A 681 21.95 0.03 19.43
C GLY A 681 23.19 0.89 19.18
N THR A 682 23.65 0.90 17.93
CA THR A 682 24.80 1.73 17.52
C THR A 682 24.31 3.01 16.88
N PHE A 683 24.97 4.13 17.18
CA PHE A 683 24.68 5.44 16.61
C PHE A 683 25.92 6.03 15.93
N ASP A 684 25.71 6.84 14.89
CA ASP A 684 26.71 7.72 14.29
C ASP A 684 26.07 9.11 14.09
N LYS A 685 26.59 10.13 14.79
CA LYS A 685 26.08 11.52 14.78
C LYS A 685 24.58 11.61 15.10
N ASN A 686 24.12 10.93 16.15
CA ASN A 686 22.72 10.75 16.53
C ASN A 686 21.89 9.82 15.63
N LEU A 687 22.42 9.34 14.51
CA LEU A 687 21.67 8.47 13.60
C LEU A 687 21.95 7.00 13.90
N GLY A 688 20.90 6.22 14.15
CA GLY A 688 20.95 4.78 14.36
C GLY A 688 21.56 4.03 13.17
N GLN A 689 22.44 3.09 13.48
CA GLN A 689 23.15 2.22 12.55
C GLN A 689 23.11 0.76 13.02
N GLY A 690 23.10 -0.16 12.06
CA GLY A 690 23.24 -1.58 12.32
C GLY A 690 22.08 -2.15 13.11
N THR A 691 22.32 -3.25 13.82
CA THR A 691 21.27 -3.96 14.57
C THR A 691 20.96 -3.25 15.88
N HIS A 692 19.68 -2.93 16.09
CA HIS A 692 19.12 -2.45 17.34
C HIS A 692 18.26 -3.56 17.96
N ILE A 693 18.27 -3.65 19.28
CA ILE A 693 17.60 -4.72 20.03
C ILE A 693 16.87 -4.10 21.23
N SER A 694 15.61 -4.47 21.44
CA SER A 694 14.90 -4.23 22.71
C SER A 694 14.68 -5.52 23.49
N TYR A 695 14.46 -5.38 24.79
CA TYR A 695 14.35 -6.47 25.75
C TYR A 695 13.16 -6.25 26.66
N TYR A 696 12.51 -7.36 27.04
CA TYR A 696 11.57 -7.39 28.14
C TYR A 696 12.28 -7.17 29.49
N SER A 697 11.51 -6.90 30.54
CA SER A 697 11.97 -6.70 31.93
C SER A 697 12.79 -7.87 32.49
N ASP A 698 12.56 -9.08 31.99
CA ASP A 698 13.28 -10.31 32.33
C ASP A 698 14.60 -10.50 31.56
N GLY A 699 14.91 -9.61 30.61
CA GLY A 699 16.09 -9.65 29.74
C GLY A 699 15.94 -10.52 28.49
N THR A 700 14.78 -11.14 28.26
CA THR A 700 14.48 -11.83 27.00
C THR A 700 14.34 -10.82 25.87
N LYS A 701 14.78 -11.19 24.66
CA LYS A 701 14.71 -10.32 23.49
C LYS A 701 13.24 -10.08 23.14
N GLU A 702 12.86 -8.82 22.96
CA GLU A 702 11.51 -8.41 22.55
C GLU A 702 11.46 -8.10 21.06
N TRP A 703 12.48 -7.41 20.54
CA TRP A 703 12.53 -6.99 19.14
C TRP A 703 13.97 -6.87 18.64
N GLU A 704 14.18 -7.12 17.35
CA GLU A 704 15.39 -6.75 16.63
C GLU A 704 15.07 -6.16 15.24
N GLY A 705 15.89 -5.20 14.82
CA GLY A 705 15.81 -4.61 13.49
C GLY A 705 17.11 -3.92 13.10
N ASN A 706 17.29 -3.68 11.80
CA ASN A 706 18.50 -3.05 11.27
C ASN A 706 18.22 -1.63 10.81
N TYR A 707 19.05 -0.69 11.26
CA TYR A 707 19.00 0.71 10.88
C TYR A 707 20.13 1.08 9.93
N ARG A 708 19.82 1.99 9.01
CA ARG A 708 20.79 2.74 8.22
C ARG A 708 20.39 4.21 8.27
N ASN A 709 21.16 5.03 8.98
CA ASN A 709 20.88 6.46 9.18
C ASN A 709 19.45 6.71 9.72
N ASP A 710 19.10 6.14 10.88
CA ASP A 710 17.76 6.20 11.50
C ASP A 710 16.60 5.61 10.68
N THR A 711 16.88 5.06 9.51
CA THR A 711 15.88 4.44 8.66
C THR A 711 15.96 2.92 8.79
N LEU A 712 14.85 2.27 9.14
CA LEU A 712 14.77 0.82 9.26
C LEU A 712 14.89 0.16 7.87
N VAL A 713 15.75 -0.84 7.74
CA VAL A 713 16.06 -1.53 6.48
C VAL A 713 16.27 -3.03 6.69
N GLY A 714 15.90 -3.83 5.70
CA GLY A 714 16.11 -5.28 5.72
C GLY A 714 15.29 -6.00 6.79
N TYR A 715 15.85 -7.07 7.33
CA TYR A 715 15.17 -7.96 8.26
C TYR A 715 14.86 -7.31 9.62
N SER A 716 13.66 -7.57 10.13
CA SER A 716 13.24 -7.26 11.50
C SER A 716 12.34 -8.39 12.04
N ALA A 717 12.39 -8.60 13.36
CA ALA A 717 11.53 -9.55 14.05
C ALA A 717 11.17 -9.07 15.45
N SER A 718 9.97 -9.44 15.91
CA SER A 718 9.53 -9.32 17.30
C SER A 718 9.34 -10.71 17.90
N TYR A 719 9.47 -10.83 19.21
CA TYR A 719 9.45 -12.08 19.95
C TYR A 719 8.44 -12.02 21.08
N TYR A 720 7.97 -13.18 21.53
CA TYR A 720 7.23 -13.33 22.78
C TYR A 720 8.21 -13.49 23.97
N LYS A 721 7.72 -13.29 25.21
CA LYS A 721 8.50 -13.49 26.45
C LYS A 721 9.06 -14.92 26.62
N ASN A 722 8.51 -15.92 25.92
CA ASN A 722 9.06 -17.28 25.87
C ASN A 722 10.18 -17.47 24.81
N GLY A 723 10.59 -16.40 24.13
CA GLY A 723 11.65 -16.40 23.12
C GLY A 723 11.23 -16.83 21.71
N LYS A 724 9.99 -17.27 21.49
CA LYS A 724 9.48 -17.59 20.14
C LYS A 724 9.22 -16.32 19.35
N ILE A 725 9.38 -16.37 18.04
CA ILE A 725 9.07 -15.24 17.14
C ILE A 725 7.56 -14.97 17.20
N ASN A 726 7.19 -13.72 17.41
CA ASN A 726 5.82 -13.22 17.30
C ASN A 726 5.53 -12.81 15.85
N ASN A 727 6.44 -12.06 15.24
CA ASN A 727 6.36 -11.69 13.83
C ASN A 727 7.74 -11.41 13.24
N GLN A 728 7.86 -11.52 11.93
CA GLN A 728 9.07 -11.17 11.18
C GLN A 728 8.73 -10.67 9.77
N GLY A 729 9.61 -9.84 9.21
CA GLY A 729 9.46 -9.31 7.86
C GLY A 729 10.56 -8.33 7.45
N GLY A 730 10.35 -7.68 6.31
CA GLY A 730 11.30 -6.76 5.70
C GLY A 730 10.87 -5.30 5.77
N TYR A 731 11.82 -4.41 5.99
CA TYR A 731 11.68 -2.96 5.81
C TYR A 731 12.49 -2.46 4.61
N LYS A 732 11.93 -1.53 3.85
CA LYS A 732 12.61 -0.76 2.82
C LYS A 732 12.29 0.72 3.02
N ASN A 733 13.33 1.53 3.21
CA ASN A 733 13.19 2.97 3.50
C ASN A 733 12.26 3.27 4.69
N GLY A 734 12.37 2.49 5.77
CA GLY A 734 11.56 2.67 6.99
C GLY A 734 10.15 2.10 6.91
N MET A 735 9.73 1.60 5.74
CA MET A 735 8.37 1.08 5.51
C MET A 735 8.38 -0.44 5.35
N LYS A 736 7.38 -1.14 5.88
CA LYS A 736 7.17 -2.58 5.67
C LYS A 736 7.02 -2.86 4.17
N GLN A 737 7.74 -3.88 3.71
CA GLN A 737 7.78 -4.28 2.31
C GLN A 737 7.80 -5.82 2.20
N GLY A 738 7.04 -6.35 1.25
CA GLY A 738 7.03 -7.77 0.93
C GLY A 738 6.26 -8.60 1.97
N GLU A 739 6.65 -9.87 2.08
CA GLU A 739 6.01 -10.84 2.98
C GLU A 739 6.36 -10.58 4.45
N TRP A 740 5.35 -10.71 5.30
CA TRP A 740 5.41 -10.63 6.75
C TRP A 740 4.68 -11.82 7.35
N ARG A 741 5.33 -12.53 8.28
CA ARG A 741 4.76 -13.70 8.95
C ARG A 741 4.46 -13.37 10.41
N PHE A 742 3.29 -13.79 10.87
CA PHE A 742 2.84 -13.66 12.25
C PHE A 742 2.60 -15.05 12.84
N TYR A 743 2.85 -15.22 14.13
CA TYR A 743 2.79 -16.51 14.82
C TYR A 743 1.99 -16.43 16.10
N TYR A 744 1.41 -17.55 16.52
CA TYR A 744 0.86 -17.72 17.85
C TYR A 744 1.95 -17.90 18.91
N ILE A 745 1.59 -17.79 20.19
CA ILE A 745 2.51 -17.94 21.34
C ILE A 745 3.24 -19.29 21.38
N ASP A 746 2.66 -20.35 20.81
CA ASP A 746 3.30 -21.66 20.65
C ASP A 746 4.25 -21.76 19.44
N GLY A 747 4.35 -20.71 18.62
CA GLY A 747 5.19 -20.64 17.42
C GLY A 747 4.52 -21.11 16.13
N SER A 748 3.26 -21.56 16.18
CA SER A 748 2.51 -21.93 14.98
C SER A 748 2.14 -20.70 14.13
N LEU A 749 2.10 -20.87 12.81
CA LEU A 749 1.80 -19.79 11.87
C LEU A 749 0.36 -19.27 12.07
N LYS A 750 0.22 -17.96 12.19
CA LYS A 750 -1.06 -17.24 12.38
C LYS A 750 -1.50 -16.52 11.12
N SER A 751 -0.58 -15.85 10.41
CA SER A 751 -0.88 -15.23 9.13
C SER A 751 0.36 -14.99 8.27
N ILE A 752 0.13 -14.89 6.96
CA ILE A 752 1.08 -14.41 5.95
C ILE A 752 0.45 -13.17 5.33
N ASN A 753 1.08 -12.02 5.55
CA ASN A 753 0.60 -10.74 5.04
C ASN A 753 1.63 -10.14 4.09
N PHE A 754 1.18 -9.38 3.10
CA PHE A 754 2.02 -8.73 2.12
C PHE A 754 1.84 -7.21 2.18
N PHE A 755 2.97 -6.50 2.31
CA PHE A 755 3.02 -5.06 2.45
C PHE A 755 3.68 -4.41 1.22
N HIS A 756 3.11 -3.30 0.77
CA HIS A 756 3.73 -2.38 -0.17
C HIS A 756 3.71 -0.98 0.46
N LYS A 757 4.89 -0.48 0.86
CA LYS A 757 5.03 0.84 1.51
C LYS A 757 4.11 1.00 2.73
N ASP A 758 4.24 0.08 3.70
CA ASP A 758 3.41 -0.02 4.92
C ASP A 758 1.94 -0.40 4.73
N LYS A 759 1.45 -0.49 3.49
CA LYS A 759 0.05 -0.80 3.21
C LYS A 759 -0.15 -2.26 2.85
N PHE A 760 -1.23 -2.87 3.32
CA PHE A 760 -1.64 -4.18 2.82
C PHE A 760 -1.93 -4.12 1.32
N HIS A 761 -1.38 -5.07 0.58
CA HIS A 761 -1.56 -5.17 -0.85
C HIS A 761 -1.54 -6.63 -1.30
N GLY A 762 -2.41 -6.97 -2.25
CA GLY A 762 -2.61 -8.33 -2.72
C GLY A 762 -3.32 -9.22 -1.68
N GLU A 763 -3.11 -10.53 -1.80
CA GLU A 763 -3.73 -11.55 -0.95
C GLU A 763 -3.02 -11.68 0.40
N GLN A 764 -3.81 -11.74 1.47
CA GLN A 764 -3.39 -12.06 2.84
C GLN A 764 -4.00 -13.40 3.23
N GLU A 765 -3.25 -14.22 3.98
CA GLU A 765 -3.69 -15.55 4.43
C GLU A 765 -3.68 -15.63 5.95
N TYR A 766 -4.76 -16.14 6.54
CA TYR A 766 -4.91 -16.31 7.98
C TYR A 766 -5.17 -17.76 8.34
N PHE A 767 -4.46 -18.24 9.36
CA PHE A 767 -4.46 -19.64 9.79
C PHE A 767 -5.00 -19.76 11.21
N GLY A 768 -5.82 -20.78 11.44
CA GLY A 768 -6.31 -21.14 12.76
C GLY A 768 -5.22 -21.78 13.63
N VAL A 769 -5.51 -21.97 14.91
CA VAL A 769 -4.57 -22.60 15.87
C VAL A 769 -4.28 -24.08 15.57
N ASP A 770 -5.06 -24.71 14.68
CA ASP A 770 -4.82 -26.04 14.14
C ASP A 770 -3.97 -26.05 12.86
N GLY A 771 -3.53 -24.87 12.39
CA GLY A 771 -2.72 -24.68 11.19
C GLY A 771 -3.51 -24.65 9.88
N LYS A 772 -4.85 -24.71 9.92
CA LYS A 772 -5.68 -24.65 8.72
C LYS A 772 -5.94 -23.22 8.27
N LEU A 773 -6.01 -23.00 6.96
CA LEU A 773 -6.45 -21.72 6.38
C LEU A 773 -7.91 -21.46 6.77
N ILE A 774 -8.17 -20.35 7.44
CA ILE A 774 -9.51 -19.96 7.92
C ILE A 774 -10.08 -18.75 7.19
N ASN A 775 -9.20 -17.92 6.60
CA ASN A 775 -9.60 -16.72 5.88
C ASN A 775 -8.51 -16.30 4.87
N THR A 776 -8.95 -15.80 3.73
CA THR A 776 -8.14 -15.02 2.79
C THR A 776 -8.77 -13.64 2.60
N ALA A 777 -7.93 -12.62 2.47
CA ALA A 777 -8.37 -11.25 2.27
C ALA A 777 -7.57 -10.60 1.15
N GLN A 778 -8.25 -9.94 0.22
CA GLN A 778 -7.63 -9.21 -0.89
C GLN A 778 -7.62 -7.73 -0.57
N TYR A 779 -6.46 -7.11 -0.69
CA TYR A 779 -6.26 -5.69 -0.42
C TYR A 779 -5.69 -4.94 -1.62
N LYS A 780 -6.13 -3.71 -1.81
CA LYS A 780 -5.51 -2.73 -2.70
C LYS A 780 -5.12 -1.50 -1.89
N ASN A 781 -3.90 -1.48 -1.36
CA ASN A 781 -3.35 -0.37 -0.58
C ASN A 781 -4.20 -0.04 0.66
N ASP A 782 -4.36 -1.02 1.56
CA ASP A 782 -5.22 -1.01 2.76
C ASP A 782 -6.74 -1.07 2.52
N ASP A 783 -7.22 -0.81 1.31
CA ASP A 783 -8.62 -1.05 0.99
C ASP A 783 -8.87 -2.54 0.77
N VAL A 784 -9.58 -3.16 1.72
CA VAL A 784 -10.10 -4.53 1.55
C VAL A 784 -11.14 -4.53 0.44
N ILE A 785 -10.94 -5.39 -0.56
CA ILE A 785 -11.86 -5.53 -1.71
C ILE A 785 -12.71 -6.79 -1.61
N TYR A 786 -12.17 -7.85 -0.99
CA TYR A 786 -12.81 -9.15 -0.93
C TYR A 786 -12.25 -9.98 0.22
N GLU A 787 -13.10 -10.78 0.87
CA GLU A 787 -12.69 -11.78 1.86
C GLU A 787 -13.43 -13.10 1.62
N SER A 788 -12.73 -14.22 1.80
CA SER A 788 -13.31 -15.57 1.82
C SER A 788 -13.00 -16.25 3.15
N PHE A 789 -14.00 -16.84 3.78
CA PHE A 789 -13.87 -17.60 5.03
C PHE A 789 -14.06 -19.08 4.76
N TYR A 790 -13.27 -19.91 5.43
CA TYR A 790 -13.25 -21.36 5.22
C TYR A 790 -13.79 -22.13 6.42
N ASP A 791 -14.39 -23.29 6.15
CA ASP A 791 -14.78 -24.25 7.18
C ASP A 791 -13.63 -25.19 7.57
N ARG A 792 -13.90 -26.11 8.51
CA ARG A 792 -12.92 -27.09 8.99
C ARG A 792 -12.44 -28.08 7.92
N SER A 793 -13.21 -28.23 6.84
CA SER A 793 -12.89 -29.06 5.67
C SER A 793 -12.09 -28.31 4.60
N GLY A 794 -11.92 -26.99 4.75
CA GLY A 794 -11.25 -26.12 3.78
C GLY A 794 -12.17 -25.62 2.67
N ASN A 795 -13.49 -25.84 2.77
CA ASN A 795 -14.44 -25.31 1.79
C ASN A 795 -14.81 -23.86 2.11
N SER A 796 -15.11 -23.06 1.09
CA SER A 796 -15.61 -21.69 1.28
C SER A 796 -16.97 -21.74 2.02
N HIS A 797 -17.00 -21.18 3.21
CA HIS A 797 -18.18 -21.09 4.07
C HIS A 797 -19.00 -19.85 3.77
N TYR A 798 -18.34 -18.71 3.57
CA TYR A 798 -18.95 -17.41 3.32
C TYR A 798 -17.94 -16.44 2.69
N GLN A 799 -18.41 -15.49 1.90
CA GLN A 799 -17.60 -14.50 1.18
C GLN A 799 -18.18 -13.10 1.35
N ILE A 800 -17.30 -12.10 1.43
CA ILE A 800 -17.66 -10.68 1.47
C ILE A 800 -17.01 -9.98 0.29
N GLU A 801 -17.78 -9.20 -0.45
CA GLU A 801 -17.27 -8.30 -1.49
C GLU A 801 -17.54 -6.85 -1.10
N TYR A 802 -16.48 -6.07 -0.92
CA TYR A 802 -16.56 -4.70 -0.44
C TYR A 802 -16.73 -3.74 -1.63
N LYS A 803 -17.98 -3.58 -2.10
CA LYS A 803 -18.31 -2.63 -3.16
C LYS A 803 -18.65 -1.25 -2.57
N PRO A 804 -18.06 -0.17 -3.10
CA PRO A 804 -18.53 1.16 -2.73
C PRO A 804 -19.95 1.39 -3.27
N SER A 805 -20.83 1.92 -2.43
CA SER A 805 -22.23 2.18 -2.74
C SER A 805 -22.62 3.56 -2.21
N LYS A 806 -23.43 4.29 -3.00
CA LYS A 806 -24.08 5.55 -2.59
C LYS A 806 -25.24 5.35 -1.60
N LYS A 807 -25.72 4.10 -1.47
CA LYS A 807 -26.78 3.72 -0.53
C LYS A 807 -26.17 3.01 0.66
N ASP A 808 -26.83 3.15 1.80
CA ASP A 808 -26.54 2.36 2.99
C ASP A 808 -26.58 0.87 2.61
N THR A 809 -25.46 0.18 2.77
CA THR A 809 -25.33 -1.26 2.55
C THR A 809 -25.27 -1.96 3.90
N ILE A 810 -26.12 -2.97 4.07
CA ILE A 810 -26.12 -3.81 5.26
C ILE A 810 -25.36 -5.08 4.93
N LEU A 811 -24.23 -5.30 5.59
CA LEU A 811 -23.48 -6.54 5.52
C LEU A 811 -24.00 -7.50 6.60
N VAL A 812 -24.42 -8.69 6.18
CA VAL A 812 -24.82 -9.78 7.10
C VAL A 812 -23.84 -10.93 7.00
N SER A 813 -23.13 -11.24 8.09
CA SER A 813 -22.31 -12.45 8.22
C SER A 813 -23.12 -13.56 8.90
N LYS A 814 -22.73 -14.82 8.70
CA LYS A 814 -23.45 -16.00 9.22
C LYS A 814 -22.57 -16.86 10.13
N HIS A 815 -23.22 -17.56 11.05
CA HIS A 815 -22.67 -18.68 11.81
C HIS A 815 -22.57 -19.94 10.94
N TYR A 816 -21.83 -20.96 11.41
CA TYR A 816 -21.72 -22.26 10.72
C TYR A 816 -23.07 -23.01 10.60
N ASN A 817 -24.05 -22.70 11.45
CA ASN A 817 -25.43 -23.22 11.32
C ASN A 817 -26.33 -22.41 10.35
N GLY A 818 -25.79 -21.39 9.68
CA GLY A 818 -26.49 -20.56 8.71
C GLY A 818 -27.32 -19.39 9.28
N LYS A 819 -27.45 -19.28 10.61
CA LYS A 819 -28.09 -18.12 11.26
C LYS A 819 -27.20 -16.87 11.17
N GLU A 820 -27.81 -15.70 11.31
CA GLU A 820 -27.07 -14.43 11.33
C GLU A 820 -26.08 -14.40 12.50
N ASN A 821 -24.86 -13.91 12.22
CA ASN A 821 -23.81 -13.69 13.20
C ASN A 821 -23.62 -12.20 13.46
N THR A 822 -23.48 -11.39 12.41
CA THR A 822 -23.41 -9.93 12.53
C THR A 822 -24.18 -9.23 11.44
N THR A 823 -24.68 -8.04 11.76
CA THR A 823 -25.31 -7.09 10.84
C THR A 823 -24.62 -5.75 11.01
N ILE A 824 -24.02 -5.22 9.94
CA ILE A 824 -23.22 -3.98 9.98
C ILE A 824 -23.66 -3.04 8.86
N SER A 825 -23.96 -1.80 9.21
CA SER A 825 -24.31 -0.75 8.26
C SER A 825 -23.05 -0.04 7.71
N TYR A 826 -23.00 0.14 6.40
CA TYR A 826 -21.94 0.85 5.68
C TYR A 826 -22.53 1.96 4.82
N LEU A 827 -21.84 3.10 4.75
CA LEU A 827 -22.14 4.20 3.84
C LEU A 827 -20.84 4.59 3.14
N HIS A 828 -20.83 4.59 1.79
CA HIS A 828 -19.63 4.80 1.00
C HIS A 828 -18.46 3.90 1.42
N GLY A 829 -18.75 2.63 1.75
CA GLY A 829 -17.74 1.66 2.20
C GLY A 829 -17.12 1.94 3.57
N ILE A 830 -17.69 2.86 4.36
CA ILE A 830 -17.28 3.17 5.73
C ILE A 830 -18.36 2.69 6.70
N LYS A 831 -17.98 2.04 7.81
CA LYS A 831 -18.95 1.61 8.85
C LYS A 831 -19.68 2.85 9.41
N HIS A 832 -20.99 2.89 9.27
CA HIS A 832 -21.81 4.02 9.71
C HIS A 832 -23.25 3.57 9.95
N GLY A 833 -23.79 3.85 11.13
CA GLY A 833 -25.12 3.43 11.55
C GLY A 833 -25.09 2.19 12.46
N GLU A 834 -26.18 1.44 12.49
CA GLU A 834 -26.39 0.35 13.45
C GLU A 834 -25.45 -0.84 13.25
N TYR A 835 -25.08 -1.46 14.37
CA TYR A 835 -24.37 -2.72 14.47
C TYR A 835 -25.15 -3.67 15.38
N LYS A 836 -25.28 -4.93 14.97
CA LYS A 836 -25.78 -6.03 15.81
C LYS A 836 -24.91 -7.28 15.64
N SER A 837 -24.70 -8.03 16.72
CA SER A 837 -24.23 -9.40 16.68
C SER A 837 -25.16 -10.35 17.40
N TYR A 838 -25.13 -11.62 17.04
CA TYR A 838 -26.02 -12.64 17.56
C TYR A 838 -25.23 -13.88 17.99
N PHE A 839 -25.66 -14.53 19.06
CA PHE A 839 -25.16 -15.83 19.47
C PHE A 839 -25.44 -16.90 18.42
N PHE A 840 -24.74 -18.04 18.51
CA PHE A 840 -25.00 -19.21 17.66
C PHE A 840 -26.47 -19.69 17.71
N SER A 841 -27.17 -19.46 18.83
CA SER A 841 -28.60 -19.73 18.97
C SER A 841 -29.51 -18.78 18.19
N GLY A 842 -29.02 -17.61 17.77
CA GLY A 842 -29.75 -16.54 17.09
C GLY A 842 -30.25 -15.44 18.03
N LYS A 843 -29.93 -15.50 19.32
CA LYS A 843 -30.26 -14.44 20.29
C LYS A 843 -29.29 -13.28 20.17
N LEU A 844 -29.74 -12.06 20.46
CA LEU A 844 -28.90 -10.87 20.44
C LEU A 844 -27.72 -11.02 21.41
N GLU A 845 -26.51 -10.78 20.91
CA GLU A 845 -25.25 -10.82 21.67
C GLU A 845 -24.71 -9.42 21.92
N ALA A 846 -24.78 -8.53 20.93
CA ALA A 846 -24.35 -7.15 21.08
C ALA A 846 -25.10 -6.20 20.16
N GLU A 847 -25.22 -4.95 20.58
CA GLU A 847 -25.72 -3.86 19.75
C GLU A 847 -25.03 -2.54 20.06
N GLY A 848 -24.96 -1.68 19.04
CA GLY A 848 -24.39 -0.35 19.12
C GLY A 848 -24.41 0.34 17.76
N GLN A 849 -23.62 1.39 17.61
CA GLN A 849 -23.53 2.13 16.35
C GLN A 849 -22.10 2.56 16.02
N TYR A 850 -21.86 2.73 14.73
CA TYR A 850 -20.66 3.33 14.18
C TYR A 850 -20.95 4.73 13.64
N LEU A 851 -19.99 5.63 13.78
CA LEU A 851 -20.00 6.96 13.22
C LEU A 851 -18.68 7.21 12.50
N ASP A 852 -18.74 7.34 11.17
CA ASP A 852 -17.59 7.55 10.28
C ASP A 852 -16.44 6.56 10.50
N GLY A 853 -16.78 5.27 10.67
CA GLY A 853 -15.82 4.19 10.87
C GLY A 853 -15.48 3.89 12.34
N SER A 854 -15.86 4.77 13.27
CA SER A 854 -15.54 4.63 14.69
C SER A 854 -16.72 4.16 15.54
N LEU A 855 -16.48 3.38 16.59
CA LEU A 855 -17.50 3.05 17.60
C LEU A 855 -18.04 4.36 18.20
N HIS A 856 -19.36 4.49 18.31
CA HIS A 856 -19.98 5.68 18.87
C HIS A 856 -21.25 5.38 19.66
N GLY A 857 -21.58 6.22 20.63
CA GLY A 857 -22.76 6.09 21.47
C GLY A 857 -22.70 4.92 22.45
N ALA A 858 -23.86 4.52 22.94
CA ALA A 858 -24.00 3.42 23.88
C ALA A 858 -23.85 2.06 23.18
N TRP A 859 -23.10 1.17 23.81
CA TRP A 859 -22.91 -0.22 23.40
C TRP A 859 -23.35 -1.13 24.54
N THR A 860 -24.12 -2.15 24.19
CA THR A 860 -24.56 -3.18 25.14
C THR A 860 -24.22 -4.56 24.59
N TRP A 861 -23.59 -5.38 25.42
CA TRP A 861 -23.40 -6.80 25.17
C TRP A 861 -24.26 -7.58 26.14
N TYR A 862 -24.83 -8.67 25.68
CA TYR A 862 -25.79 -9.48 26.40
C TYR A 862 -25.20 -10.85 26.73
N PHE A 863 -25.71 -11.49 27.77
CA PHE A 863 -25.63 -12.93 27.93
C PHE A 863 -26.72 -13.59 27.08
N GLU A 864 -26.58 -14.89 26.80
CA GLU A 864 -27.58 -15.65 26.04
C GLU A 864 -28.95 -15.78 26.75
N ASN A 865 -29.04 -15.39 28.03
CA ASN A 865 -30.30 -15.25 28.76
C ASN A 865 -30.99 -13.88 28.54
N GLY A 866 -30.40 -12.98 27.74
CA GLY A 866 -30.91 -11.65 27.42
C GLY A 866 -30.57 -10.56 28.45
N LYS A 867 -29.93 -10.88 29.57
CA LYS A 867 -29.45 -9.86 30.53
C LYS A 867 -28.17 -9.20 29.99
N PRO A 868 -27.94 -7.90 30.27
CA PRO A 868 -26.67 -7.25 29.94
C PRO A 868 -25.49 -7.99 30.60
N ARG A 869 -24.43 -8.20 29.83
CA ARG A 869 -23.09 -8.63 30.26
C ARG A 869 -22.14 -7.45 30.41
N MET A 870 -22.26 -6.46 29.52
CA MET A 870 -21.39 -5.28 29.50
C MET A 870 -22.14 -4.09 28.92
N LYS A 871 -21.89 -2.91 29.47
CA LYS A 871 -22.33 -1.63 28.94
C LYS A 871 -21.16 -0.67 28.89
N ALA A 872 -21.01 0.03 27.76
CA ALA A 872 -19.97 1.00 27.55
C ALA A 872 -20.47 2.14 26.66
N THR A 873 -19.87 3.32 26.78
CA THR A 873 -20.12 4.45 25.88
C THR A 873 -18.85 4.78 25.13
N TYR A 874 -18.97 5.01 23.81
CA TYR A 874 -17.86 5.40 22.95
C TYR A 874 -18.09 6.78 22.33
N VAL A 875 -17.03 7.58 22.28
CA VAL A 875 -16.97 8.82 21.53
C VAL A 875 -15.82 8.72 20.53
N LEU A 876 -16.16 8.65 19.24
CA LEU A 876 -15.20 8.57 18.14
C LEU A 876 -14.15 7.45 18.34
N GLY A 877 -14.63 6.26 18.73
CA GLY A 877 -13.81 5.06 18.87
C GLY A 877 -13.13 4.89 20.24
N LYS A 878 -13.18 5.91 21.10
CA LYS A 878 -12.60 5.85 22.45
C LYS A 878 -13.67 5.64 23.51
N LEU A 879 -13.40 4.82 24.52
CA LEU A 879 -14.27 4.68 25.68
C LEU A 879 -14.39 6.04 26.39
N ASP A 880 -15.60 6.51 26.63
CA ASP A 880 -15.83 7.83 27.22
C ASP A 880 -17.12 7.80 28.03
N GLY A 881 -17.00 7.85 29.36
CA GLY A 881 -18.10 7.69 30.31
C GLY A 881 -18.04 6.41 31.13
N GLU A 882 -19.19 6.00 31.65
CA GLU A 882 -19.31 4.80 32.50
C GLU A 882 -19.08 3.51 31.70
N PHE A 883 -18.30 2.61 32.30
CA PHE A 883 -18.11 1.25 31.85
C PHE A 883 -18.54 0.30 32.96
N THR A 884 -19.40 -0.66 32.65
CA THR A 884 -19.92 -1.61 33.64
C THR A 884 -20.07 -3.00 33.04
N THR A 885 -19.54 -4.00 33.75
CA THR A 885 -19.76 -5.42 33.46
C THR A 885 -20.69 -6.02 34.50
N TYR A 886 -21.35 -7.13 34.15
CA TYR A 886 -22.36 -7.76 34.97
C TYR A 886 -22.16 -9.27 35.00
N PHE A 887 -22.45 -9.91 36.13
CA PHE A 887 -22.59 -11.35 36.26
C PHE A 887 -23.88 -11.85 35.58
N LYS A 888 -23.97 -13.16 35.31
CA LYS A 888 -25.17 -13.78 34.69
C LYS A 888 -26.44 -13.59 35.53
N ASN A 889 -26.32 -13.42 36.85
CA ASN A 889 -27.42 -13.14 37.75
C ASN A 889 -27.95 -11.69 37.62
N GLY A 890 -27.17 -10.77 37.02
CA GLY A 890 -27.49 -9.36 36.81
C GLY A 890 -26.85 -8.40 37.83
N GLN A 891 -26.10 -8.90 38.81
CA GLN A 891 -25.28 -8.06 39.68
C GLN A 891 -24.07 -7.52 38.94
N ILE A 892 -23.54 -6.38 39.40
CA ILE A 892 -22.36 -5.73 38.81
C ILE A 892 -21.12 -6.59 39.10
N ASP A 893 -20.30 -6.80 38.08
CA ASP A 893 -18.99 -7.45 38.16
C ASP A 893 -17.90 -6.39 38.32
N ASP A 894 -17.80 -5.47 37.35
CA ASP A 894 -16.92 -4.29 37.41
C ASP A 894 -17.70 -3.00 37.12
N SER A 895 -17.23 -1.91 37.72
CA SER A 895 -17.68 -0.55 37.41
C SER A 895 -16.50 0.42 37.46
N THR A 896 -16.37 1.23 36.42
CA THR A 896 -15.33 2.26 36.28
C THR A 896 -15.77 3.40 35.37
N PHE A 897 -14.93 4.41 35.23
CA PHE A 897 -15.13 5.56 34.35
C PHE A 897 -13.92 5.75 33.44
N TYR A 898 -14.17 6.03 32.16
CA TYR A 898 -13.15 6.39 31.19
C TYR A 898 -13.33 7.84 30.74
N ASP A 899 -12.24 8.58 30.60
CA ASP A 899 -12.19 9.83 29.84
C ASP A 899 -11.30 9.62 28.62
N SER A 900 -11.89 9.63 27.42
CA SER A 900 -11.13 9.46 26.16
C SER A 900 -10.28 8.19 26.04
N GLY A 901 -10.67 7.09 26.65
CA GLY A 901 -9.92 5.84 26.68
C GLY A 901 -8.97 5.72 27.87
N ASP A 902 -8.72 6.79 28.61
CA ASP A 902 -7.93 6.75 29.84
C ASP A 902 -8.83 6.47 31.04
N LEU A 903 -8.40 5.52 31.86
CA LEU A 903 -9.16 5.13 33.04
C LEU A 903 -8.99 6.17 34.14
N MET A 904 -10.12 6.63 34.71
CA MET A 904 -10.18 7.71 35.69
C MET A 904 -10.91 7.28 36.96
N GLY A 905 -10.46 7.81 38.09
CA GLY A 905 -11.19 7.67 39.35
C GLY A 905 -11.01 6.29 39.96
N THR A 906 -12.11 5.69 40.42
CA THR A 906 -12.06 4.42 41.17
C THR A 906 -12.68 3.28 40.38
N TRP A 907 -11.88 2.29 40.01
CA TRP A 907 -12.35 0.99 39.54
C TRP A 907 -12.80 0.16 40.74
N LYS A 908 -14.04 -0.34 40.70
CA LYS A 908 -14.54 -1.33 41.67
C LYS A 908 -14.88 -2.65 40.97
N SER A 909 -14.41 -3.76 41.55
CA SER A 909 -14.79 -5.12 41.14
C SER A 909 -15.50 -5.81 42.30
N TYR A 910 -16.44 -6.70 42.00
CA TYR A 910 -17.31 -7.35 42.98
C TYR A 910 -17.26 -8.88 42.82
N TYR A 911 -17.67 -9.60 43.86
CA TYR A 911 -17.99 -11.02 43.80
C TYR A 911 -19.41 -11.24 43.25
N GLU A 912 -19.74 -12.46 42.82
CA GLU A 912 -21.07 -12.79 42.24
C GLU A 912 -22.25 -12.63 43.24
N ASP A 913 -21.98 -12.43 44.53
CA ASP A 913 -22.99 -12.09 45.54
C ASP A 913 -23.15 -10.58 45.80
N GLY A 914 -22.29 -9.75 45.19
CA GLY A 914 -22.27 -8.29 45.31
C GLY A 914 -21.28 -7.77 46.36
N THR A 915 -20.55 -8.66 47.06
CA THR A 915 -19.49 -8.26 47.99
C THR A 915 -18.35 -7.60 47.22
N LEU A 916 -17.78 -6.50 47.72
CA LEU A 916 -16.66 -5.83 47.05
C LEU A 916 -15.43 -6.76 47.01
N TYR A 917 -14.82 -6.94 45.85
CA TYR A 917 -13.59 -7.71 45.68
C TYR A 917 -12.36 -6.81 45.64
N THR A 918 -12.37 -5.79 44.78
CA THR A 918 -11.28 -4.81 44.72
C THR A 918 -11.76 -3.39 44.52
N LYS A 919 -10.92 -2.45 44.96
CA LYS A 919 -11.11 -1.02 44.74
C LYS A 919 -9.77 -0.39 44.43
N THR A 920 -9.61 0.16 43.22
CA THR A 920 -8.34 0.70 42.74
C THR A 920 -8.53 2.12 42.26
N SER A 921 -7.69 3.03 42.73
CA SER A 921 -7.64 4.40 42.22
C SER A 921 -6.71 4.51 41.00
N TYR A 922 -7.17 5.21 39.98
CA TYR A 922 -6.45 5.48 38.74
C TYR A 922 -6.40 6.98 38.45
N LEU A 923 -5.25 7.42 37.96
CA LEU A 923 -5.01 8.77 37.47
C LEU A 923 -4.27 8.65 36.13
N SER A 924 -4.86 9.26 35.10
CA SER A 924 -4.37 9.24 33.71
C SER A 924 -4.05 7.83 33.19
N GLY A 925 -4.95 6.87 33.45
CA GLY A 925 -4.80 5.48 33.03
C GLY A 925 -3.85 4.63 33.90
N GLU A 926 -3.09 5.23 34.80
CA GLU A 926 -2.15 4.53 35.68
C GLU A 926 -2.74 4.33 37.07
N ALA A 927 -2.44 3.18 37.69
CA ALA A 927 -2.77 2.97 39.09
C ALA A 927 -2.03 4.02 39.94
N HIS A 928 -2.77 4.79 40.75
CA HIS A 928 -2.22 5.85 41.57
C HIS A 928 -2.94 5.91 42.91
N GLY A 929 -2.20 5.99 44.00
CA GLY A 929 -2.73 5.94 45.36
C GLY A 929 -2.98 4.50 45.82
N ARG A 930 -4.17 4.21 46.34
CA ARG A 930 -4.46 2.98 47.06
C ARG A 930 -5.21 1.96 46.21
N LYS A 931 -4.84 0.69 46.36
CA LYS A 931 -5.56 -0.48 45.83
C LYS A 931 -5.89 -1.44 46.96
N GLU A 932 -7.17 -1.69 47.16
CA GLU A 932 -7.70 -2.50 48.26
C GLU A 932 -8.22 -3.84 47.70
N PHE A 933 -7.92 -4.94 48.39
CA PHE A 933 -8.39 -6.28 48.06
C PHE A 933 -9.19 -6.85 49.24
N PHE A 934 -10.34 -7.45 48.98
CA PHE A 934 -11.26 -7.99 49.99
C PHE A 934 -11.60 -9.46 49.73
N SER A 935 -11.89 -10.19 50.80
CA SER A 935 -12.33 -11.58 50.76
C SER A 935 -13.81 -11.69 50.33
N PRO A 936 -14.30 -12.88 49.93
CA PRO A 936 -15.73 -13.08 49.64
C PRO A 936 -16.67 -12.79 50.82
N THR A 937 -16.14 -12.76 52.04
CA THR A 937 -16.88 -12.42 53.26
C THR A 937 -16.68 -10.95 53.70
N GLY A 938 -16.01 -10.14 52.86
CA GLY A 938 -15.86 -8.69 53.03
C GLY A 938 -14.65 -8.21 53.85
N GLN A 939 -13.78 -9.11 54.32
CA GLN A 939 -12.60 -8.74 55.12
C GLN A 939 -11.44 -8.29 54.23
N LEU A 940 -10.70 -7.26 54.68
CA LEU A 940 -9.53 -6.75 53.97
C LEU A 940 -8.42 -7.82 53.89
N GLN A 941 -7.93 -8.07 52.67
CA GLN A 941 -6.84 -9.01 52.41
C GLN A 941 -5.49 -8.30 52.30
N LEU A 942 -5.45 -7.20 51.56
CA LEU A 942 -4.21 -6.49 51.18
C LEU A 942 -4.54 -5.08 50.74
N VAL A 943 -3.69 -4.13 51.09
CA VAL A 943 -3.62 -2.80 50.49
C VAL A 943 -2.31 -2.68 49.74
N ARG A 944 -2.33 -2.17 48.51
CA ARG A 944 -1.13 -1.78 47.76
C ARG A 944 -1.15 -0.28 47.50
N PHE A 945 0.03 0.32 47.51
CA PHE A 945 0.23 1.74 47.26
C PHE A 945 1.00 1.92 45.96
N TYR A 946 0.42 2.67 45.04
CA TYR A 946 0.98 2.96 43.74
C TYR A 946 1.29 4.45 43.62
N ASN A 947 2.39 4.77 42.95
CA ASN A 947 2.72 6.11 42.53
C ASN A 947 2.96 6.09 41.01
N HIS A 948 1.97 6.56 40.24
CA HIS A 948 2.03 6.61 38.77
C HIS A 948 2.47 5.27 38.16
N GLY A 949 1.70 4.21 38.44
CA GLY A 949 1.95 2.84 37.99
C GLY A 949 2.99 2.07 38.79
N THR A 950 3.90 2.74 39.49
CA THR A 950 4.97 2.08 40.27
C THR A 950 4.44 1.59 41.62
N LEU A 951 4.67 0.33 41.97
CA LEU A 951 4.31 -0.21 43.28
C LEU A 951 5.32 0.24 44.35
N ILE A 952 4.92 1.16 45.23
CA ILE A 952 5.80 1.77 46.25
C ILE A 952 5.68 1.14 47.64
N GLY A 953 4.63 0.36 47.89
CA GLY A 953 4.44 -0.28 49.18
C GLY A 953 3.16 -1.09 49.28
N TYR A 954 2.97 -1.73 50.44
CA TYR A 954 1.76 -2.49 50.76
C TYR A 954 1.44 -2.43 52.25
N SER A 955 0.22 -2.80 52.64
CA SER A 955 -0.22 -2.93 54.03
C SER A 955 -1.32 -3.99 54.16
N TYR A 956 -1.67 -4.35 55.39
CA TYR A 956 -2.78 -5.23 55.79
C TYR A 956 -3.12 -4.94 57.27
N ASN A 957 -4.17 -5.57 57.80
CA ASN A 957 -4.61 -5.32 59.18
C ASN A 957 -3.83 -6.15 60.21
N ASP A 958 -3.60 -5.56 61.38
CA ASP A 958 -3.14 -6.28 62.57
C ASP A 958 -4.28 -7.12 63.20
N THR A 959 -3.98 -7.83 64.30
CA THR A 959 -4.96 -8.68 64.98
C THR A 959 -6.07 -7.92 65.73
N ASN A 960 -5.95 -6.61 65.87
CA ASN A 960 -6.98 -5.74 66.45
C ASN A 960 -7.92 -5.19 65.37
N GLY A 961 -7.62 -5.44 64.09
CA GLY A 961 -8.37 -4.92 62.95
C GLY A 961 -7.88 -3.56 62.44
N ASP A 962 -6.78 -3.03 62.99
CA ASP A 962 -6.20 -1.76 62.58
C ASP A 962 -5.22 -1.96 61.40
N GLU A 963 -5.28 -1.11 60.37
CA GLU A 963 -4.34 -1.18 59.24
C GLU A 963 -2.92 -0.82 59.69
N LEU A 964 -1.94 -1.64 59.30
CA LEU A 964 -0.53 -1.37 59.55
C LEU A 964 -0.05 -0.11 58.79
N PRO A 965 1.00 0.57 59.26
CA PRO A 965 1.72 1.55 58.44
C PRO A 965 2.20 0.91 57.12
N MET A 966 2.25 1.70 56.04
CA MET A 966 2.73 1.23 54.74
C MET A 966 4.13 0.60 54.86
N ILE A 967 4.24 -0.65 54.44
CA ILE A 967 5.49 -1.39 54.28
C ILE A 967 6.08 -0.99 52.91
N PRO A 968 7.22 -0.28 52.86
CA PRO A 968 7.78 0.20 51.61
C PRO A 968 8.37 -0.94 50.76
N ILE A 969 8.25 -0.82 49.44
CA ILE A 969 8.88 -1.71 48.46
C ILE A 969 9.97 -0.92 47.74
N ILE A 970 11.17 -1.51 47.64
CA ILE A 970 12.34 -0.89 47.00
C ILE A 970 12.63 -1.63 45.70
N ASN A 971 12.91 -0.90 44.61
CA ASN A 971 13.19 -1.46 43.27
C ASN A 971 12.13 -2.44 42.77
N GLU A 972 10.87 -2.22 43.18
CA GLU A 972 9.73 -3.07 42.83
C GLU A 972 9.99 -4.56 43.07
N THR A 973 10.70 -4.87 44.16
CA THR A 973 11.05 -6.24 44.54
C THR A 973 10.70 -6.48 46.00
N ALA A 974 9.78 -7.42 46.26
CA ALA A 974 9.37 -7.81 47.60
C ALA A 974 8.71 -9.19 47.61
N LYS A 975 8.98 -9.97 48.67
CA LYS A 975 8.11 -11.09 49.05
C LYS A 975 7.00 -10.55 49.94
N ILE A 976 5.76 -10.68 49.50
CA ILE A 976 4.58 -10.12 50.17
C ILE A 976 3.80 -11.26 50.80
N ILE A 977 3.67 -11.22 52.13
CA ILE A 977 2.78 -12.07 52.91
C ILE A 977 1.87 -11.13 53.71
N ALA A 978 0.57 -11.21 53.47
CA ALA A 978 -0.43 -10.43 54.16
C ALA A 978 -1.33 -11.33 55.02
N TYR A 979 -1.87 -10.77 56.09
CA TYR A 979 -2.69 -11.48 57.07
C TYR A 979 -4.07 -10.83 57.18
N TYR A 980 -5.07 -11.64 57.51
CA TYR A 980 -6.33 -11.16 58.05
C TYR A 980 -6.17 -10.73 59.51
N ASP A 981 -7.13 -9.96 60.01
CA ASP A 981 -7.26 -9.57 61.42
C ASP A 981 -7.43 -10.75 62.39
N ASN A 982 -7.79 -11.93 61.90
CA ASN A 982 -7.78 -13.17 62.69
C ASN A 982 -6.41 -13.88 62.75
N GLY A 983 -5.35 -13.27 62.20
CA GLY A 983 -3.98 -13.79 62.20
C GLY A 983 -3.68 -14.86 61.14
N LYS A 984 -4.65 -15.27 60.32
CA LYS A 984 -4.41 -16.22 59.21
C LYS A 984 -3.92 -15.49 57.96
N ILE A 985 -3.12 -16.16 57.13
CA ILE A 985 -2.63 -15.59 55.86
C ILE A 985 -3.82 -15.29 54.95
N SER A 986 -3.81 -14.12 54.31
CA SER A 986 -4.78 -13.69 53.31
C SER A 986 -4.23 -13.85 51.88
N ARG A 987 -2.97 -13.49 51.64
CA ARG A 987 -2.26 -13.58 50.37
C ARG A 987 -0.76 -13.80 50.55
N GLU A 988 -0.13 -14.57 49.67
CA GLU A 988 1.33 -14.76 49.58
C GLU A 988 1.78 -14.76 48.12
N PHE A 989 2.76 -13.93 47.76
CA PHE A 989 3.39 -13.92 46.43
C PHE A 989 4.72 -13.16 46.44
N GLU A 990 5.47 -13.28 45.35
CA GLU A 990 6.71 -12.52 45.13
C GLU A 990 6.53 -11.52 43.97
N TYR A 991 7.06 -10.33 44.16
CA TYR A 991 7.21 -9.29 43.14
C TYR A 991 8.70 -9.09 42.90
N LYS A 992 9.15 -9.07 41.65
CA LYS A 992 10.55 -8.89 41.29
C LYS A 992 10.64 -7.99 40.08
N ASN A 993 11.38 -6.90 40.19
CA ASN A 993 11.61 -5.91 39.14
C ASN A 993 10.33 -5.39 38.46
N GLY A 994 9.24 -5.24 39.20
CA GLY A 994 7.98 -4.75 38.63
C GLY A 994 7.01 -5.83 38.15
N GLU A 995 7.38 -7.12 38.23
CA GLU A 995 6.52 -8.23 37.79
C GLU A 995 6.28 -9.25 38.91
N THR A 996 5.09 -9.89 38.91
CA THR A 996 4.84 -11.05 39.79
C THR A 996 5.63 -12.26 39.31
N VAL A 997 6.30 -12.95 40.23
CA VAL A 997 7.09 -14.16 39.93
C VAL A 997 6.79 -15.28 40.92
N GLY A 998 6.99 -16.52 40.48
CA GLY A 998 6.79 -17.70 41.32
C GLY A 998 5.33 -17.94 41.67
N THR A 999 5.09 -18.62 42.79
CA THR A 999 3.74 -19.02 43.20
C THR A 999 2.98 -17.84 43.84
N TYR A 1000 1.75 -17.64 43.40
CA TYR A 1000 0.80 -16.69 43.96
C TYR A 1000 -0.33 -17.46 44.65
N LYS A 1001 -0.60 -17.15 45.91
CA LYS A 1001 -1.65 -17.79 46.72
C LYS A 1001 -2.59 -16.76 47.33
N THR A 1002 -3.89 -17.05 47.33
CA THR A 1002 -4.91 -16.34 48.10
C THR A 1002 -5.64 -17.31 49.02
N TYR A 1003 -6.19 -16.80 50.12
CA TYR A 1003 -6.86 -17.62 51.13
C TYR A 1003 -8.21 -17.02 51.51
N TYR A 1004 -9.17 -17.87 51.86
CA TYR A 1004 -10.42 -17.48 52.52
C TYR A 1004 -10.16 -17.00 53.95
N TYR A 1005 -11.12 -16.26 54.52
CA TYR A 1005 -11.03 -15.77 55.90
C TYR A 1005 -10.84 -16.89 56.93
N ASN A 1006 -11.35 -18.09 56.65
CA ASN A 1006 -11.15 -19.28 57.50
C ASN A 1006 -9.75 -19.92 57.37
N GLY A 1007 -8.88 -19.42 56.48
CA GLY A 1007 -7.52 -19.92 56.21
C GLY A 1007 -7.43 -21.02 55.16
N GLN A 1008 -8.54 -21.46 54.56
CA GLN A 1008 -8.49 -22.39 53.44
C GLN A 1008 -7.96 -21.71 52.18
N LEU A 1009 -7.20 -22.46 51.37
CA LEU A 1009 -6.67 -21.97 50.09
C LEU A 1009 -7.83 -21.63 49.16
N LYS A 1010 -7.73 -20.48 48.47
CA LYS A 1010 -8.73 -20.00 47.51
C LYS A 1010 -8.18 -20.06 46.09
N ASP A 1011 -7.06 -19.39 45.80
CA ASP A 1011 -6.45 -19.41 44.47
C ASP A 1011 -4.96 -19.80 44.59
N GLU A 1012 -4.47 -20.61 43.65
CA GLU A 1012 -3.05 -20.93 43.48
C GLU A 1012 -2.68 -20.93 41.99
N PHE A 1013 -1.63 -20.18 41.62
CA PHE A 1013 -1.08 -20.15 40.26
C PHE A 1013 0.40 -19.75 40.26
N VAL A 1014 1.10 -20.04 39.17
CA VAL A 1014 2.50 -19.68 38.98
C VAL A 1014 2.62 -18.56 37.96
N ASN A 1015 3.47 -17.57 38.24
CA ASN A 1015 3.86 -16.54 37.28
C ASN A 1015 5.32 -16.75 36.86
N VAL A 1016 5.56 -16.72 35.55
CA VAL A 1016 6.88 -16.70 34.95
C VAL A 1016 6.95 -15.48 34.03
N ASN A 1017 7.93 -14.60 34.26
CA ASN A 1017 8.12 -13.36 33.51
C ASN A 1017 6.85 -12.46 33.50
N GLY A 1018 6.16 -12.38 34.64
CA GLY A 1018 4.92 -11.60 34.79
C GLY A 1018 3.65 -12.24 34.21
N GLU A 1019 3.76 -13.38 33.53
CA GLU A 1019 2.62 -14.06 32.88
C GLU A 1019 2.23 -15.36 33.62
N TYR A 1020 0.96 -15.76 33.53
CA TYR A 1020 0.50 -17.05 34.06
C TYR A 1020 1.15 -18.21 33.31
N GLU A 1021 1.66 -19.20 34.04
CA GLU A 1021 2.29 -20.40 33.48
C GLU A 1021 1.79 -21.66 34.20
N GLY A 1022 1.35 -22.65 33.42
CA GLY A 1022 0.84 -23.91 33.93
C GLY A 1022 -0.57 -23.77 34.57
N PRO A 1023 -0.91 -24.62 35.56
CA PRO A 1023 -2.26 -24.66 36.11
C PRO A 1023 -2.51 -23.50 37.08
N LYS A 1024 -3.61 -22.77 36.85
CA LYS A 1024 -4.28 -21.94 37.84
C LYS A 1024 -5.44 -22.72 38.43
N ILE A 1025 -5.43 -22.90 39.75
CA ILE A 1025 -6.45 -23.66 40.48
C ILE A 1025 -7.14 -22.74 41.47
N SER A 1026 -8.47 -22.68 41.38
CA SER A 1026 -9.32 -21.97 42.33
C SER A 1026 -10.16 -23.00 43.10
N TYR A 1027 -10.42 -22.74 44.37
CA TYR A 1027 -11.10 -23.63 45.31
C TYR A 1027 -12.31 -22.93 45.93
N TYR A 1028 -13.37 -23.68 46.18
CA TYR A 1028 -14.48 -23.25 47.03
C TYR A 1028 -14.07 -23.19 48.51
N ALA A 1029 -14.83 -22.45 49.32
CA ALA A 1029 -14.63 -22.34 50.77
C ALA A 1029 -14.86 -23.64 51.57
N ASN A 1030 -15.20 -24.74 50.89
CA ASN A 1030 -15.27 -26.10 51.45
C ASN A 1030 -14.03 -26.96 51.09
N GLY A 1031 -13.08 -26.42 50.32
CA GLY A 1031 -11.86 -27.10 49.85
C GLY A 1031 -12.00 -27.88 48.53
N ASN A 1032 -13.21 -27.99 47.97
CA ASN A 1032 -13.39 -28.58 46.63
C ASN A 1032 -12.86 -27.62 45.55
N ILE A 1033 -12.33 -28.17 44.46
CA ILE A 1033 -11.88 -27.36 43.32
C ILE A 1033 -13.10 -26.66 42.71
N GLU A 1034 -12.98 -25.37 42.44
CA GLU A 1034 -13.94 -24.54 41.72
C GLU A 1034 -13.61 -24.50 40.23
N GLU A 1035 -12.35 -24.24 39.89
CA GLU A 1035 -11.86 -24.26 38.52
C GLU A 1035 -10.39 -24.63 38.44
N ARG A 1036 -10.01 -25.22 37.31
CA ARG A 1036 -8.64 -25.55 36.94
C ARG A 1036 -8.43 -25.12 35.49
N LEU A 1037 -7.60 -24.11 35.29
CA LEU A 1037 -7.31 -23.49 34.01
C LEU A 1037 -5.83 -23.70 33.67
N GLU A 1038 -5.51 -24.12 32.46
CA GLU A 1038 -4.13 -24.33 32.02
C GLU A 1038 -3.68 -23.13 31.18
N TYR A 1039 -2.51 -22.57 31.51
CA TYR A 1039 -1.94 -21.39 30.84
C TYR A 1039 -0.56 -21.67 30.25
N LEU A 1040 -0.25 -20.99 29.15
CA LEU A 1040 1.07 -20.86 28.56
C LEU A 1040 1.33 -19.38 28.30
N MET A 1041 2.24 -18.76 29.07
CA MET A 1041 2.56 -17.32 28.97
C MET A 1041 1.31 -16.43 28.92
N GLY A 1042 0.42 -16.57 29.90
CA GLY A 1042 -0.78 -15.74 30.04
C GLY A 1042 -1.97 -16.15 29.18
N GLU A 1043 -1.75 -16.99 28.16
CA GLU A 1043 -2.80 -17.49 27.27
C GLU A 1043 -3.33 -18.86 27.71
N LEU A 1044 -4.66 -19.07 27.67
CA LEU A 1044 -5.23 -20.38 27.95
C LEU A 1044 -4.70 -21.42 26.94
N HIS A 1045 -4.15 -22.52 27.45
CA HIS A 1045 -3.50 -23.55 26.64
C HIS A 1045 -3.66 -24.93 27.28
N GLY A 1046 -4.56 -25.75 26.73
CA GLY A 1046 -4.92 -27.06 27.25
C GLY A 1046 -6.36 -27.14 27.74
N LYS A 1047 -6.63 -28.10 28.63
CA LYS A 1047 -7.97 -28.37 29.16
C LYS A 1047 -8.27 -27.45 30.34
N SER A 1048 -9.36 -26.70 30.23
CA SER A 1048 -9.95 -25.93 31.34
C SER A 1048 -11.19 -26.65 31.86
N THR A 1049 -11.30 -26.79 33.18
CA THR A 1049 -12.43 -27.45 33.84
C THR A 1049 -12.98 -26.57 34.95
N LYS A 1050 -14.30 -26.42 35.01
CA LYS A 1050 -15.03 -25.79 36.11
C LYS A 1050 -15.90 -26.83 36.79
N TYR A 1051 -16.08 -26.69 38.10
CA TYR A 1051 -16.81 -27.62 38.95
C TYR A 1051 -17.90 -26.91 39.73
N TYR A 1052 -18.92 -27.66 40.16
CA TYR A 1052 -19.85 -27.23 41.19
C TYR A 1052 -19.24 -27.40 42.58
N ASP A 1053 -19.83 -26.72 43.57
CA ASP A 1053 -19.48 -26.79 45.00
C ASP A 1053 -19.45 -28.22 45.57
N ASN A 1054 -20.23 -29.14 45.00
CA ASN A 1054 -20.26 -30.57 45.35
C ASN A 1054 -19.15 -31.41 44.66
N GLY A 1055 -18.27 -30.80 43.86
CA GLY A 1055 -17.18 -31.48 43.14
C GLY A 1055 -17.55 -32.09 41.79
N THR A 1056 -18.83 -32.04 41.37
CA THR A 1056 -19.23 -32.49 40.03
C THR A 1056 -18.77 -31.49 38.97
N ILE A 1057 -18.41 -31.97 37.77
CA ILE A 1057 -17.97 -31.11 36.67
C ILE A 1057 -19.14 -30.23 36.21
N LYS A 1058 -18.88 -28.94 36.01
CA LYS A 1058 -19.82 -27.93 35.49
C LYS A 1058 -19.58 -27.65 34.01
N GLU A 1059 -18.31 -27.49 33.63
CA GLU A 1059 -17.90 -27.17 32.28
C GLU A 1059 -16.49 -27.71 31.98
N GLU A 1060 -16.27 -28.23 30.78
CA GLU A 1060 -14.95 -28.62 30.28
C GLU A 1060 -14.76 -28.06 28.88
N THR A 1061 -13.65 -27.35 28.64
CA THR A 1061 -13.35 -26.70 27.35
C THR A 1061 -11.86 -26.81 27.07
N ASN A 1062 -11.48 -27.02 25.81
CA ASN A 1062 -10.07 -27.02 25.41
C ASN A 1062 -9.70 -25.70 24.73
N TYR A 1063 -8.51 -25.21 25.05
CA TYR A 1063 -7.94 -24.00 24.47
C TYR A 1063 -6.58 -24.32 23.86
N LYS A 1064 -6.23 -23.55 22.82
CA LYS A 1064 -4.88 -23.51 22.29
C LYS A 1064 -4.58 -22.07 21.92
N ASN A 1065 -3.51 -21.51 22.48
CA ASN A 1065 -3.10 -20.11 22.25
C ASN A 1065 -4.24 -19.11 22.54
N GLY A 1066 -4.96 -19.30 23.64
CA GLY A 1066 -6.10 -18.47 24.05
C GLY A 1066 -7.40 -18.75 23.29
N ILE A 1067 -7.37 -19.57 22.24
CA ILE A 1067 -8.52 -19.80 21.35
C ILE A 1067 -9.18 -21.14 21.67
N GLN A 1068 -10.50 -21.13 21.85
CA GLN A 1068 -11.31 -22.34 22.06
C GLN A 1068 -11.23 -23.28 20.85
N THR A 1069 -11.00 -24.57 21.10
CA THR A 1069 -10.85 -25.58 20.06
C THR A 1069 -11.43 -26.92 20.49
N GLY A 1070 -12.01 -27.66 19.55
CA GLY A 1070 -12.60 -28.97 19.79
C GLY A 1070 -13.85 -28.91 20.67
N ASN A 1071 -14.16 -30.04 21.32
CA ASN A 1071 -15.40 -30.16 22.09
C ASN A 1071 -15.31 -29.46 23.44
N ALA A 1072 -16.27 -28.57 23.69
CA ALA A 1072 -16.65 -28.08 25.00
C ALA A 1072 -17.92 -28.79 25.48
N SER A 1073 -18.02 -29.05 26.78
CA SER A 1073 -19.17 -29.75 27.38
C SER A 1073 -19.60 -29.06 28.67
N SER A 1074 -20.90 -28.93 28.88
CA SER A 1074 -21.50 -28.42 30.12
C SER A 1074 -22.40 -29.49 30.75
N TYR A 1075 -22.47 -29.50 32.07
CA TYR A 1075 -23.21 -30.49 32.85
C TYR A 1075 -24.03 -29.82 33.96
N ASP A 1076 -25.09 -30.48 34.42
CA ASP A 1076 -25.86 -30.06 35.59
C ASP A 1076 -25.21 -30.53 36.91
N LYS A 1077 -25.75 -30.13 38.06
CA LYS A 1077 -25.24 -30.50 39.40
C LYS A 1077 -25.26 -32.01 39.69
N THR A 1078 -25.97 -32.81 38.87
CA THR A 1078 -26.02 -34.28 38.98
C THR A 1078 -24.96 -34.97 38.11
N GLY A 1079 -24.25 -34.22 37.28
CA GLY A 1079 -23.27 -34.73 36.31
C GLY A 1079 -23.88 -35.12 34.96
N LYS A 1080 -25.17 -34.86 34.73
CA LYS A 1080 -25.78 -35.11 33.41
C LYS A 1080 -25.36 -34.00 32.44
N LYS A 1081 -24.91 -34.39 31.26
CA LYS A 1081 -24.55 -33.46 30.17
C LYS A 1081 -25.78 -32.65 29.77
N THR A 1082 -25.65 -31.33 29.70
CA THR A 1082 -26.70 -30.38 29.31
C THR A 1082 -26.42 -29.73 27.96
N ARG A 1083 -25.14 -29.57 27.61
CA ARG A 1083 -24.71 -28.94 26.35
C ARG A 1083 -23.38 -29.52 25.87
N SER A 1084 -23.21 -29.60 24.56
CA SER A 1084 -21.95 -29.94 23.90
C SER A 1084 -21.77 -29.02 22.69
N GLU A 1085 -20.61 -28.40 22.56
CA GLU A 1085 -20.27 -27.45 21.49
C GLU A 1085 -18.93 -27.86 20.87
N ASP A 1086 -18.87 -28.03 19.56
CA ASP A 1086 -17.62 -28.22 18.83
C ASP A 1086 -17.13 -26.86 18.33
N TYR A 1087 -15.93 -26.46 18.76
CA TYR A 1087 -15.32 -25.18 18.40
C TYR A 1087 -14.30 -25.36 17.28
N PHE A 1088 -14.41 -24.52 16.26
CA PHE A 1088 -13.42 -24.35 15.22
C PHE A 1088 -12.87 -22.93 15.27
N ASN A 1089 -11.61 -22.82 15.71
CA ASN A 1089 -10.88 -21.56 15.84
C ASN A 1089 -11.66 -20.44 16.57
N GLY A 1090 -12.18 -20.76 17.76
CA GLY A 1090 -12.90 -19.81 18.62
C GLY A 1090 -14.36 -19.60 18.24
N LYS A 1091 -14.87 -20.20 17.16
CA LYS A 1091 -16.27 -20.12 16.74
C LYS A 1091 -16.96 -21.47 16.94
N ILE A 1092 -18.22 -21.44 17.39
CA ILE A 1092 -19.05 -22.65 17.48
C ILE A 1092 -19.33 -23.16 16.08
N TYR A 1093 -18.87 -24.37 15.77
CA TYR A 1093 -19.10 -25.08 14.52
C TYR A 1093 -20.40 -25.90 14.58
N ALA A 1094 -20.60 -26.61 15.69
CA ALA A 1094 -21.81 -27.38 15.96
C ALA A 1094 -22.17 -27.30 17.45
N GLN A 1095 -23.47 -27.38 17.77
CA GLN A 1095 -23.98 -27.36 19.14
C GLN A 1095 -25.09 -28.40 19.31
N GLN A 1096 -25.07 -29.12 20.43
CA GLN A 1096 -26.09 -30.05 20.87
C GLN A 1096 -26.54 -29.71 22.29
N ILE A 1097 -27.85 -29.67 22.51
CA ILE A 1097 -28.48 -29.46 23.83
C ILE A 1097 -29.19 -30.77 24.20
N PHE A 1098 -29.07 -31.20 25.47
CA PHE A 1098 -29.48 -32.54 25.95
C PHE A 1098 -30.65 -32.51 26.94
#